data_AF-A0AAW1SYS3-F1
#
_entry.id   AF-A0AAW1SYS3-F1
#
_cell.length_a   1.000
_cell.length_b   1.000
_cell.length_c   1.000
_cell.angle_alpha   90.00
_cell.angle_beta   90.00
_cell.angle_gamma   90.00
#
_symmetry.space_group_name_H-M   'P 1'
#
loop_
_entity.id
_entity.type
_entity.pdbx_description
1 polymer ?
#
loop_
_entity_poly.entity_id
_entity_poly.type
_entity_poly.pdbx_seq_one_letter_code
_entity_poly.pdbx_strand_id
1 'polypeptide(L)'
;MKLALRVSYAANIVALVILLTEFGLKFKLDPHEILVPSFYAACVNLSVGSVLLVGLLAVGGTWMARLMKSKRLGKAWTQRRHRSTLVVEAELVVQLINLIAFLIPNAVAAAPVPCADPLFSHALAAGVIIRWTCWNTLFLFICVHAHNINPWQKAVATWLPGKQWAVDSNRMHPTALVVDGPWFLHWPKLLIWLLMEAVTITAGLLSIYHEKVALTDGEVATPATLCGKLSRWDCQVDVPEQAVIGALAGCGFLWFALWLYLIYRGKSSLYGRPYVEYKLANLTIRLQERGRWVFIVFFSLSLILLWYGRNYACTSLIFTWQGLLPMQVMATLNIGAWAYMMMPVGSTQDLPITQVALQEFAWTQLEHEKWRPCPKVCQEASRTSKQLPMFCMEKAFAGLYWSGLAYDSHEAEDMPAKMAWGYELLKLTGHELLWEHKLDTKVLIGWGPGGVAVAFRGTASLRNALSDLQAWRTHHHHHQPHRAGTKRTWMGRVVHSGFLACWLQDSLHQRVVERILALAVEWQQAHPGSRVPVLITGHSLGGALGELAAYDVAQAAQAADLDLGLACYNFGAPRVGNHAFALNFLEAVPDTWNVINDQDVVARRGKLWVLYKRSGHRVIINARGDLIVRPSFAEANVQRTPGGGSVTQHYLGSYQQSLLAVCLAQFSAKRYVRGMEGVIGLAQSCKPLAALFEQELKLSIPDMLELARGGVEGEQDKWSKRRKVLKGERASGAEQPLFHQGLTMPAMDGRSGQCTGSIVTAEGQMPRELEPLRGNRGAGILIGRAVGALHSLVPSTNAAGPPSPDQV
;
A
#
# COMPACT_ATOMS: atom_id res chain seq x y z
N MET A 1 -13.00 2.93 3.65
CA MET A 1 -11.77 2.57 2.88
C MET A 1 -11.18 1.19 3.22
N LYS A 2 -10.70 0.89 4.45
CA LYS A 2 -10.17 -0.45 4.83
C LYS A 2 -11.06 -1.62 4.35
N LEU A 3 -12.36 -1.51 4.63
CA LEU A 3 -13.37 -2.52 4.26
C LEU A 3 -13.52 -2.61 2.74
N ALA A 4 -13.75 -1.49 2.04
CA ALA A 4 -13.91 -1.44 0.58
C ALA A 4 -12.75 -2.10 -0.18
N LEU A 5 -11.48 -1.95 0.27
CA LEU A 5 -10.35 -2.66 -0.33
C LEU A 5 -10.45 -4.19 -0.14
N ARG A 6 -10.85 -4.67 1.05
CA ARG A 6 -11.08 -6.11 1.30
C ARG A 6 -12.24 -6.66 0.47
N VAL A 7 -13.34 -5.93 0.38
CA VAL A 7 -14.52 -6.29 -0.42
C VAL A 7 -14.14 -6.38 -1.90
N SER A 8 -13.40 -5.41 -2.43
CA SER A 8 -12.86 -5.47 -3.80
C SER A 8 -11.97 -6.70 -4.01
N TYR A 9 -11.03 -7.00 -3.11
CA TYR A 9 -10.20 -8.21 -3.26
C TYR A 9 -11.02 -9.51 -3.24
N ALA A 10 -12.02 -9.64 -2.36
CA ALA A 10 -12.88 -10.82 -2.32
C ALA A 10 -13.75 -10.93 -3.59
N ALA A 11 -14.31 -9.82 -4.07
CA ALA A 11 -15.17 -9.80 -5.23
C ALA A 11 -14.39 -10.02 -6.55
N ASN A 12 -13.11 -9.63 -6.63
CA ASN A 12 -12.22 -10.00 -7.73
C ASN A 12 -12.01 -11.54 -7.80
N ILE A 13 -11.96 -12.23 -6.65
CA ILE A 13 -11.87 -13.70 -6.60
C ILE A 13 -13.18 -14.33 -7.08
N VAL A 14 -14.34 -13.80 -6.65
CA VAL A 14 -15.65 -14.26 -7.14
C VAL A 14 -15.75 -14.09 -8.66
N ALA A 15 -15.37 -12.94 -9.21
CA ALA A 15 -15.34 -12.71 -10.65
C ALA A 15 -14.45 -13.74 -11.38
N LEU A 16 -13.26 -14.04 -10.86
CA LEU A 16 -12.36 -15.06 -11.43
C LEU A 16 -12.99 -16.47 -11.40
N VAL A 17 -13.70 -16.84 -10.33
CA VAL A 17 -14.42 -18.11 -10.27
C VAL A 17 -15.52 -18.17 -11.33
N ILE A 18 -16.30 -17.09 -11.52
CA ILE A 18 -17.32 -17.00 -12.57
C ILE A 18 -16.70 -17.17 -13.96
N LEU A 19 -15.66 -16.38 -14.30
CA LEU A 19 -14.96 -16.45 -15.59
C LEU A 19 -14.39 -17.84 -15.89
N LEU A 20 -13.75 -18.49 -14.91
CA LEU A 20 -13.24 -19.86 -15.06
C LEU A 20 -14.38 -20.90 -15.20
N THR A 21 -15.54 -20.67 -14.59
CA THR A 21 -16.71 -21.55 -14.71
C THR A 21 -17.36 -21.42 -16.09
N GLU A 22 -17.62 -20.19 -16.55
CA GLU A 22 -18.14 -19.91 -17.90
C GLU A 22 -17.22 -20.47 -19.00
N PHE A 23 -15.91 -20.26 -18.86
CA PHE A 23 -14.90 -20.82 -19.77
C PHE A 23 -14.87 -22.36 -19.71
N GLY A 24 -14.95 -22.95 -18.52
CA GLY A 24 -15.02 -24.41 -18.36
C GLY A 24 -16.28 -25.05 -18.97
N LEU A 25 -17.41 -24.35 -18.92
CA LEU A 25 -18.66 -24.77 -19.58
C LEU A 25 -18.55 -24.70 -21.11
N LYS A 26 -17.87 -23.67 -21.64
CA LYS A 26 -17.63 -23.47 -23.09
C LYS A 26 -16.96 -24.65 -23.80
N PHE A 27 -16.16 -25.44 -23.07
CA PHE A 27 -15.52 -26.66 -23.57
C PHE A 27 -16.30 -27.95 -23.33
N LYS A 28 -17.28 -27.94 -22.41
CA LYS A 28 -18.13 -29.11 -22.10
C LYS A 28 -19.40 -29.20 -22.94
N LEU A 29 -19.88 -28.06 -23.43
CA LEU A 29 -21.05 -27.98 -24.31
C LEU A 29 -20.66 -28.35 -25.74
N ASP A 30 -21.61 -28.95 -26.47
CA ASP A 30 -21.52 -29.09 -27.93
C ASP A 30 -21.43 -27.68 -28.57
N PRO A 31 -20.59 -27.46 -29.60
CA PRO A 31 -20.44 -26.14 -30.18
C PRO A 31 -21.68 -25.67 -30.96
N HIS A 32 -22.62 -26.57 -31.29
CA HIS A 32 -23.83 -26.32 -32.09
C HIS A 32 -25.15 -26.39 -31.29
N GLU A 33 -25.14 -26.87 -30.03
CA GLU A 33 -26.36 -26.93 -29.19
C GLU A 33 -26.53 -25.71 -28.27
N ILE A 34 -27.69 -25.08 -28.34
CA ILE A 34 -27.98 -23.75 -27.74
C ILE A 34 -28.99 -23.82 -26.58
N LEU A 35 -29.80 -24.88 -26.55
CA LEU A 35 -31.16 -24.81 -26.01
C LEU A 35 -31.24 -24.90 -24.49
N VAL A 36 -30.44 -25.76 -23.86
CA VAL A 36 -30.42 -25.91 -22.39
C VAL A 36 -29.61 -24.81 -21.67
N PRO A 37 -28.43 -24.37 -22.15
CA PRO A 37 -27.61 -23.39 -21.41
C PRO A 37 -28.21 -21.97 -21.30
N SER A 38 -28.99 -21.54 -22.29
CA SER A 38 -29.41 -20.13 -22.45
C SER A 38 -30.28 -19.61 -21.30
N PHE A 39 -31.26 -20.40 -20.85
CA PHE A 39 -32.17 -20.04 -19.75
C PHE A 39 -31.46 -19.98 -18.39
N TYR A 40 -30.60 -20.96 -18.08
CA TYR A 40 -29.83 -20.96 -16.83
C TYR A 40 -28.82 -19.81 -16.80
N ALA A 41 -28.16 -19.52 -17.92
CA ALA A 41 -27.29 -18.35 -18.04
C ALA A 41 -28.07 -17.03 -17.82
N ALA A 42 -29.23 -16.87 -18.46
CA ALA A 42 -30.09 -15.71 -18.27
C ALA A 42 -30.54 -15.55 -16.81
N CYS A 43 -30.94 -16.63 -16.13
CA CYS A 43 -31.32 -16.61 -14.72
C CYS A 43 -30.17 -16.22 -13.77
N VAL A 44 -28.95 -16.70 -14.05
CA VAL A 44 -27.74 -16.30 -13.29
C VAL A 44 -27.39 -14.83 -13.55
N ASN A 45 -27.43 -14.39 -14.81
CA ASN A 45 -27.19 -13.01 -15.22
C ASN A 45 -28.19 -12.03 -14.57
N LEU A 46 -29.48 -12.39 -14.53
CA LEU A 46 -30.52 -11.64 -13.82
C LEU A 46 -30.26 -11.57 -12.33
N SER A 47 -29.96 -12.71 -11.69
CA SER A 47 -29.76 -12.80 -10.25
C SER A 47 -28.57 -11.96 -9.79
N VAL A 48 -27.41 -12.14 -10.43
CA VAL A 48 -26.19 -11.39 -10.08
C VAL A 48 -26.30 -9.94 -10.54
N GLY A 49 -26.82 -9.67 -11.73
CA GLY A 49 -27.02 -8.32 -12.27
C GLY A 49 -27.96 -7.47 -11.42
N SER A 50 -29.02 -8.06 -10.84
CA SER A 50 -29.94 -7.36 -9.94
C SER A 50 -29.25 -6.98 -8.61
N VAL A 51 -28.41 -7.86 -8.06
CA VAL A 51 -27.60 -7.55 -6.88
C VAL A 51 -26.57 -6.45 -7.17
N LEU A 52 -25.95 -6.48 -8.36
CA LEU A 52 -25.05 -5.40 -8.82
C LEU A 52 -25.80 -4.06 -8.96
N LEU A 53 -27.01 -4.07 -9.54
CA LEU A 53 -27.86 -2.89 -9.72
C LEU A 53 -28.25 -2.27 -8.38
N VAL A 54 -28.77 -3.07 -7.44
CA VAL A 54 -29.12 -2.60 -6.08
C VAL A 54 -27.88 -2.06 -5.35
N GLY A 55 -26.74 -2.73 -5.48
CA GLY A 55 -25.47 -2.26 -4.91
C GLY A 55 -25.02 -0.92 -5.49
N LEU A 56 -25.12 -0.73 -6.81
CA LEU A 56 -24.76 0.52 -7.48
C LEU A 56 -25.72 1.66 -7.13
N LEU A 57 -27.02 1.40 -7.07
CA LEU A 57 -28.04 2.35 -6.63
C LEU A 57 -27.80 2.79 -5.18
N ALA A 58 -27.40 1.89 -4.28
CA ALA A 58 -27.02 2.24 -2.90
C ALA A 58 -25.76 3.14 -2.85
N VAL A 59 -24.76 2.90 -3.71
CA VAL A 59 -23.59 3.79 -3.84
C VAL A 59 -23.98 5.15 -4.41
N GLY A 60 -24.81 5.21 -5.45
CA GLY A 60 -25.32 6.45 -6.04
C GLY A 60 -26.17 7.27 -5.07
N GLY A 61 -27.09 6.63 -4.35
CA GLY A 61 -27.92 7.28 -3.33
C GLY A 61 -27.11 7.82 -2.15
N THR A 62 -26.11 7.06 -1.66
CA THR A 62 -25.22 7.54 -0.60
C THR A 62 -24.29 8.66 -1.08
N TRP A 63 -23.83 8.64 -2.34
CA TRP A 63 -23.11 9.75 -2.97
C TRP A 63 -23.98 11.02 -3.06
N MET A 64 -25.21 10.91 -3.57
CA MET A 64 -26.16 12.01 -3.68
C MET A 64 -26.54 12.61 -2.32
N ALA A 65 -26.78 11.78 -1.30
CA ALA A 65 -27.02 12.24 0.07
C ALA A 65 -25.83 13.03 0.64
N ARG A 66 -24.59 12.66 0.31
CA ARG A 66 -23.36 13.38 0.72
C ARG A 66 -23.20 14.70 -0.01
N LEU A 67 -23.56 14.79 -1.29
CA LEU A 67 -23.59 16.04 -2.04
C LEU A 67 -24.64 17.01 -1.47
N MET A 68 -25.88 16.55 -1.29
CA MET A 68 -26.95 17.35 -0.69
C MET A 68 -26.54 17.87 0.69
N LYS A 69 -25.93 17.02 1.54
CA LYS A 69 -25.38 17.46 2.83
C LYS A 69 -24.24 18.48 2.67
N SER A 70 -23.35 18.33 1.69
CA SER A 70 -22.30 19.32 1.43
C SER A 70 -22.84 20.67 0.94
N LYS A 71 -23.87 20.67 0.09
CA LYS A 71 -24.51 21.89 -0.43
C LYS A 71 -25.31 22.62 0.67
N ARG A 72 -26.08 21.88 1.48
CA ARG A 72 -26.80 22.43 2.66
C ARG A 72 -25.86 23.03 3.71
N LEU A 73 -24.63 22.54 3.82
CA LEU A 73 -23.61 23.05 4.74
C LEU A 73 -22.76 24.20 4.15
N GLY A 74 -23.17 24.80 3.01
CA GLY A 74 -22.50 25.97 2.42
C GLY A 74 -21.02 25.75 2.07
N LYS A 75 -20.54 24.51 1.96
CA LYS A 75 -19.11 24.21 1.83
C LYS A 75 -18.58 24.73 0.49
N ALA A 76 -17.64 25.68 0.54
CA ALA A 76 -16.85 26.10 -0.61
C ALA A 76 -16.11 24.88 -1.22
N TRP A 77 -16.14 24.76 -2.54
CA TRP A 77 -15.52 23.67 -3.29
C TRP A 77 -14.50 24.21 -4.28
N THR A 78 -13.34 23.57 -4.36
CA THR A 78 -12.34 23.91 -5.39
C THR A 78 -12.80 23.41 -6.77
N GLN A 79 -12.41 24.12 -7.83
CA GLN A 79 -12.69 23.75 -9.23
C GLN A 79 -12.27 22.30 -9.54
N ARG A 80 -11.11 21.87 -9.01
CA ARG A 80 -10.64 20.47 -9.03
C ARG A 80 -11.67 19.49 -8.48
N ARG A 81 -12.18 19.77 -7.27
CA ARG A 81 -13.16 18.91 -6.59
C ARG A 81 -14.46 18.82 -7.40
N HIS A 82 -14.96 19.95 -7.90
CA HIS A 82 -16.16 19.99 -8.73
C HIS A 82 -16.00 19.13 -10.00
N ARG A 83 -14.92 19.33 -10.76
CA ARG A 83 -14.65 18.55 -11.99
C ARG A 83 -14.42 17.06 -11.72
N SER A 84 -13.69 16.69 -10.66
CA SER A 84 -13.52 15.28 -10.27
C SER A 84 -14.84 14.63 -9.85
N THR A 85 -15.73 15.36 -9.17
CA THR A 85 -17.07 14.88 -8.80
C THR A 85 -17.93 14.61 -10.05
N LEU A 86 -17.98 15.54 -11.00
CA LEU A 86 -18.74 15.37 -12.25
C LEU A 86 -18.31 14.12 -13.05
N VAL A 87 -17.00 13.82 -13.13
CA VAL A 87 -16.52 12.62 -13.84
C VAL A 87 -16.98 11.35 -13.13
N VAL A 88 -16.93 11.30 -11.79
CA VAL A 88 -17.41 10.12 -11.02
C VAL A 88 -18.93 9.95 -11.14
N GLU A 89 -19.68 11.05 -11.22
CA GLU A 89 -21.13 11.01 -11.46
C GLU A 89 -21.45 10.45 -12.84
N ALA A 90 -20.73 10.88 -13.89
CA ALA A 90 -20.88 10.34 -15.22
C ALA A 90 -20.50 8.85 -15.28
N GLU A 91 -19.40 8.44 -14.63
CA GLU A 91 -19.03 7.01 -14.50
C GLU A 91 -20.14 6.18 -13.82
N LEU A 92 -20.76 6.70 -12.75
CA LEU A 92 -21.87 6.02 -12.04
C LEU A 92 -23.13 5.91 -12.92
N VAL A 93 -23.53 6.98 -13.59
CA VAL A 93 -24.73 7.02 -14.44
C VAL A 93 -24.57 6.10 -15.66
N VAL A 94 -23.42 6.11 -16.32
CA VAL A 94 -23.19 5.24 -17.49
C VAL A 94 -23.13 3.76 -17.08
N GLN A 95 -22.54 3.41 -15.92
CA GLN A 95 -22.60 2.02 -15.45
C GLN A 95 -24.01 1.59 -14.98
N LEU A 96 -24.84 2.54 -14.50
CA LEU A 96 -26.25 2.26 -14.21
C LEU A 96 -27.02 1.91 -15.50
N ILE A 97 -26.83 2.69 -16.57
CA ILE A 97 -27.41 2.40 -17.90
C ILE A 97 -26.89 1.07 -18.46
N ASN A 98 -25.58 0.80 -18.33
CA ASN A 98 -24.94 -0.46 -18.74
C ASN A 98 -25.56 -1.69 -18.04
N LEU A 99 -25.85 -1.61 -16.74
CA LEU A 99 -26.51 -2.70 -16.00
C LEU A 99 -27.98 -2.87 -16.42
N ILE A 100 -28.71 -1.79 -16.71
CA ILE A 100 -30.09 -1.88 -17.19
C ILE A 100 -30.13 -2.52 -18.59
N ALA A 101 -29.25 -2.10 -19.50
CA ALA A 101 -29.09 -2.68 -20.84
C ALA A 101 -28.47 -4.10 -20.84
N PHE A 102 -27.96 -4.57 -19.70
CA PHE A 102 -27.58 -5.97 -19.46
C PHE A 102 -28.76 -6.78 -18.94
N LEU A 103 -29.54 -6.25 -18.00
CA LEU A 103 -30.68 -6.95 -17.43
C LEU A 103 -31.83 -7.14 -18.42
N ILE A 104 -32.10 -6.18 -19.31
CA ILE A 104 -33.22 -6.27 -20.28
C ILE A 104 -33.08 -7.49 -21.22
N PRO A 105 -31.96 -7.71 -21.95
CA PRO A 105 -31.74 -8.93 -22.74
C PRO A 105 -31.92 -10.23 -21.96
N ASN A 106 -31.45 -10.28 -20.70
CA ASN A 106 -31.55 -11.48 -19.88
C ASN A 106 -32.96 -11.70 -19.30
N ALA A 107 -33.72 -10.63 -19.06
CA ALA A 107 -35.13 -10.71 -18.66
C ALA A 107 -35.98 -11.27 -19.81
N VAL A 108 -35.75 -10.77 -21.02
CA VAL A 108 -36.39 -11.24 -22.25
C VAL A 108 -36.02 -12.70 -22.55
N ALA A 109 -34.75 -13.09 -22.40
CA ALA A 109 -34.29 -14.47 -22.61
C ALA A 109 -34.71 -15.48 -21.51
N ALA A 110 -35.17 -15.00 -20.34
CA ALA A 110 -35.72 -15.85 -19.28
C ALA A 110 -37.27 -15.86 -19.23
N ALA A 111 -37.93 -15.00 -20.01
CA ALA A 111 -39.38 -14.93 -20.08
C ALA A 111 -39.94 -15.90 -21.14
N PRO A 112 -41.17 -16.42 -20.98
CA PRO A 112 -41.84 -17.28 -21.96
C PRO A 112 -42.40 -16.47 -23.15
N VAL A 113 -41.58 -15.60 -23.75
CA VAL A 113 -41.92 -14.81 -24.94
C VAL A 113 -41.70 -15.68 -26.19
N PRO A 114 -42.60 -15.65 -27.19
CA PRO A 114 -42.36 -16.34 -28.45
C PRO A 114 -41.10 -15.80 -29.14
N CYS A 115 -40.19 -16.69 -29.56
CA CYS A 115 -38.93 -16.32 -30.21
C CYS A 115 -39.10 -15.62 -31.59
N ALA A 116 -40.34 -15.45 -32.07
CA ALA A 116 -40.70 -14.71 -33.28
C ALA A 116 -41.33 -13.33 -33.00
N ASP A 117 -41.43 -12.91 -31.73
CA ASP A 117 -41.91 -11.57 -31.37
C ASP A 117 -40.85 -10.51 -31.69
N PRO A 118 -41.15 -9.46 -32.49
CA PRO A 118 -40.21 -8.37 -32.74
C PRO A 118 -39.69 -7.67 -31.48
N LEU A 119 -40.42 -7.74 -30.36
CA LEU A 119 -39.95 -7.23 -29.07
C LEU A 119 -38.69 -7.97 -28.57
N PHE A 120 -38.57 -9.26 -28.88
CA PHE A 120 -37.41 -10.08 -28.52
C PHE A 120 -36.15 -9.60 -29.25
N SER A 121 -36.21 -9.56 -30.59
CA SER A 121 -35.10 -9.18 -31.46
C SER A 121 -34.61 -7.75 -31.21
N HIS A 122 -35.54 -6.79 -31.18
CA HIS A 122 -35.19 -5.37 -31.00
C HIS A 122 -34.63 -5.10 -29.60
N ALA A 123 -35.09 -5.82 -28.56
CA ALA A 123 -34.52 -5.70 -27.21
C ALA A 123 -33.10 -6.28 -27.10
N LEU A 124 -32.79 -7.39 -27.78
CA LEU A 124 -31.43 -7.92 -27.86
C LEU A 124 -30.50 -6.95 -28.59
N ALA A 125 -30.86 -6.54 -29.81
CA ALA A 125 -30.02 -5.66 -30.64
C ALA A 125 -29.77 -4.28 -29.97
N ALA A 126 -30.81 -3.63 -29.44
CA ALA A 126 -30.67 -2.38 -28.71
C ALA A 126 -29.84 -2.56 -27.42
N GLY A 127 -30.03 -3.67 -26.69
CA GLY A 127 -29.25 -4.01 -25.50
C GLY A 127 -27.75 -4.18 -25.80
N VAL A 128 -27.40 -4.80 -26.93
CA VAL A 128 -25.99 -4.92 -27.39
C VAL A 128 -25.39 -3.54 -27.66
N ILE A 129 -26.05 -2.73 -28.50
CA ILE A 129 -25.55 -1.40 -28.89
C ILE A 129 -25.36 -0.53 -27.64
N ILE A 130 -26.40 -0.37 -26.80
CA ILE A 130 -26.36 0.49 -25.62
C ILE A 130 -25.25 0.06 -24.65
N ARG A 131 -25.02 -1.24 -24.45
CA ARG A 131 -23.91 -1.73 -23.61
C ARG A 131 -22.54 -1.35 -24.17
N TRP A 132 -22.31 -1.47 -25.48
CA TRP A 132 -21.03 -1.12 -26.09
C TRP A 132 -20.79 0.39 -26.17
N THR A 133 -21.81 1.20 -26.45
CA THR A 133 -21.79 2.67 -26.27
C THR A 133 -21.45 3.04 -24.82
N CYS A 134 -22.00 2.32 -23.83
CA CYS A 134 -21.66 2.51 -22.43
C CYS A 134 -20.19 2.15 -22.13
N TRP A 135 -19.66 1.03 -22.65
CA TRP A 135 -18.25 0.67 -22.49
C TRP A 135 -17.32 1.73 -23.09
N ASN A 136 -17.57 2.15 -24.34
CA ASN A 136 -16.86 3.22 -25.02
C ASN A 136 -16.81 4.52 -24.19
N THR A 137 -17.98 4.90 -23.65
CA THR A 137 -18.15 6.11 -22.82
C THR A 137 -17.49 5.98 -21.44
N LEU A 138 -17.51 4.79 -20.81
CA LEU A 138 -16.77 4.53 -19.57
C LEU A 138 -15.26 4.60 -19.78
N PHE A 139 -14.75 4.08 -20.90
CA PHE A 139 -13.32 4.17 -21.23
C PHE A 139 -12.88 5.61 -21.50
N LEU A 140 -13.71 6.39 -22.19
CA LEU A 140 -13.53 7.84 -22.32
C LEU A 140 -13.42 8.52 -20.95
N PHE A 141 -14.37 8.29 -20.02
CA PHE A 141 -14.31 8.89 -18.68
C PHE A 141 -13.12 8.41 -17.84
N ILE A 142 -12.74 7.13 -17.92
CA ILE A 142 -11.53 6.59 -17.29
C ILE A 142 -10.26 7.28 -17.81
N CYS A 143 -10.17 7.52 -19.11
CA CYS A 143 -9.04 8.23 -19.73
C CYS A 143 -9.08 9.75 -19.45
N VAL A 144 -10.27 10.36 -19.35
CA VAL A 144 -10.44 11.73 -18.85
C VAL A 144 -9.92 11.83 -17.41
N HIS A 145 -10.26 10.88 -16.54
CA HIS A 145 -9.82 10.87 -15.14
C HIS A 145 -8.31 10.63 -14.99
N ALA A 146 -7.70 9.80 -15.84
CA ALA A 146 -6.25 9.60 -15.87
C ALA A 146 -5.51 10.84 -16.42
N HIS A 147 -6.06 11.51 -17.44
CA HIS A 147 -5.52 12.75 -17.98
C HIS A 147 -5.58 13.88 -16.96
N ASN A 148 -6.73 14.06 -16.29
CA ASN A 148 -7.02 15.12 -15.31
C ASN A 148 -5.95 15.30 -14.21
N ILE A 149 -5.32 14.20 -13.79
CA ILE A 149 -4.32 14.19 -12.71
C ILE A 149 -2.86 14.27 -13.18
N ASN A 150 -2.62 14.38 -14.49
CA ASN A 150 -1.29 14.71 -15.01
C ASN A 150 -0.94 16.17 -14.62
N PRO A 151 0.33 16.47 -14.28
CA PRO A 151 0.80 17.85 -14.11
C PRO A 151 0.60 18.69 -15.36
N TRP A 152 0.30 19.98 -15.20
CA TRP A 152 0.18 20.92 -16.30
C TRP A 152 1.50 21.07 -17.06
N GLN A 153 1.42 21.27 -18.39
CA GLN A 153 2.58 21.48 -19.26
C GLN A 153 2.39 22.76 -20.08
N LYS A 154 3.29 23.74 -19.90
CA LYS A 154 3.23 25.04 -20.60
C LYS A 154 3.16 24.91 -22.13
N ALA A 155 3.83 23.92 -22.71
CA ALA A 155 3.81 23.64 -24.16
C ALA A 155 2.43 23.25 -24.74
N VAL A 156 1.44 22.91 -23.90
CA VAL A 156 0.06 22.68 -24.33
C VAL A 156 -0.72 24.01 -24.46
N ALA A 157 -0.31 25.06 -23.73
CA ALA A 157 -0.99 26.35 -23.76
C ALA A 157 -0.69 27.17 -25.04
N THR A 158 0.43 26.92 -25.71
CA THR A 158 0.82 27.61 -26.95
C THR A 158 0.08 27.12 -28.19
N TRP A 159 -0.50 25.91 -28.15
CA TRP A 159 -1.30 25.32 -29.24
C TRP A 159 -2.81 25.56 -29.10
N LEU A 160 -3.27 26.20 -28.02
CA LEU A 160 -4.69 26.52 -27.84
C LEU A 160 -5.04 27.84 -28.56
N PRO A 161 -6.10 27.88 -29.38
CA PRO A 161 -6.53 29.13 -30.02
C PRO A 161 -7.06 30.13 -28.97
N GLY A 162 -6.37 31.26 -28.85
CA GLY A 162 -6.75 32.39 -27.98
C GLY A 162 -5.62 32.87 -27.07
N LYS A 163 -5.08 34.06 -27.36
CA LYS A 163 -3.92 34.67 -26.65
C LYS A 163 -4.11 34.76 -25.12
N GLN A 164 -5.34 34.85 -24.62
CA GLN A 164 -5.66 34.89 -23.18
C GLN A 164 -5.16 33.67 -22.41
N TRP A 165 -5.30 32.44 -22.95
CA TRP A 165 -4.88 31.23 -22.23
C TRP A 165 -3.36 31.12 -22.08
N ALA A 166 -2.58 31.72 -22.99
CA ALA A 166 -1.13 31.83 -22.83
C ALA A 166 -0.77 32.75 -21.65
N VAL A 167 -1.46 33.90 -21.52
CA VAL A 167 -1.28 34.83 -20.39
C VAL A 167 -1.65 34.16 -19.05
N ASP A 168 -2.80 33.48 -18.98
CA ASP A 168 -3.20 32.79 -17.75
C ASP A 168 -2.35 31.54 -17.45
N SER A 169 -1.70 30.92 -18.45
CA SER A 169 -0.72 29.83 -18.21
C SER A 169 0.54 30.30 -17.47
N ASN A 170 0.87 31.59 -17.52
CA ASN A 170 1.92 32.20 -16.69
C ASN A 170 1.39 32.61 -15.29
N ARG A 171 0.07 32.65 -15.09
CA ARG A 171 -0.58 32.88 -13.78
C ARG A 171 -0.97 31.59 -13.06
N MET A 172 -0.98 30.45 -13.75
CA MET A 172 -1.28 29.16 -13.15
C MET A 172 -0.29 28.80 -12.03
N HIS A 173 -0.84 28.40 -10.89
CA HIS A 173 -0.06 28.01 -9.70
C HIS A 173 0.96 26.91 -10.03
N PRO A 174 2.17 26.88 -9.42
CA PRO A 174 3.21 25.88 -9.70
C PRO A 174 2.79 24.40 -9.55
N THR A 175 1.67 24.15 -8.86
CA THR A 175 1.06 22.83 -8.64
C THR A 175 -0.10 22.50 -9.58
N ALA A 176 -0.25 23.23 -10.68
CA ALA A 176 -1.32 23.05 -11.67
C ALA A 176 -1.38 21.64 -12.28
N LEU A 177 -2.59 21.16 -12.53
CA LEU A 177 -2.93 19.87 -13.12
C LEU A 177 -3.81 20.08 -14.35
N VAL A 178 -3.91 19.09 -15.23
CA VAL A 178 -4.80 19.13 -16.41
C VAL A 178 -6.25 19.46 -16.04
N VAL A 179 -6.75 18.96 -14.89
CA VAL A 179 -8.11 19.25 -14.37
C VAL A 179 -8.37 20.73 -14.05
N ASP A 180 -7.34 21.59 -14.02
CA ASP A 180 -7.52 23.04 -13.85
C ASP A 180 -7.83 23.75 -15.20
N GLY A 181 -7.35 23.20 -16.33
CA GLY A 181 -7.55 23.78 -17.66
C GLY A 181 -8.96 23.63 -18.26
N PRO A 182 -9.19 24.12 -19.49
CA PRO A 182 -10.49 23.99 -20.16
C PRO A 182 -10.79 22.53 -20.58
N TRP A 183 -12.07 22.14 -20.52
CA TRP A 183 -12.53 20.79 -20.91
C TRP A 183 -12.15 20.38 -22.34
N PHE A 184 -11.96 21.37 -23.24
CA PHE A 184 -11.51 21.15 -24.62
C PHE A 184 -10.21 20.34 -24.72
N LEU A 185 -9.34 20.33 -23.71
CA LEU A 185 -8.13 19.48 -23.63
C LEU A 185 -8.40 17.96 -23.74
N HIS A 186 -9.66 17.55 -23.74
CA HIS A 186 -10.09 16.17 -23.88
C HIS A 186 -10.61 15.84 -25.28
N TRP A 187 -10.74 16.82 -26.20
CA TRP A 187 -11.27 16.64 -27.55
C TRP A 187 -10.61 15.51 -28.37
N PRO A 188 -9.29 15.23 -28.31
CA PRO A 188 -8.69 14.16 -29.12
C PRO A 188 -9.19 12.75 -28.73
N LYS A 189 -9.74 12.61 -27.52
CA LYS A 189 -10.33 11.36 -27.02
C LYS A 189 -11.68 11.07 -27.67
N LEU A 190 -12.36 12.11 -28.19
CA LEU A 190 -13.60 11.96 -28.94
C LEU A 190 -13.36 11.30 -30.31
N LEU A 191 -12.16 11.39 -30.89
CA LEU A 191 -11.83 10.66 -32.12
C LEU A 191 -11.86 9.13 -31.91
N ILE A 192 -11.29 8.66 -30.80
CA ILE A 192 -11.33 7.24 -30.42
C ILE A 192 -12.76 6.82 -30.06
N TRP A 193 -13.52 7.68 -29.38
CA TRP A 193 -14.93 7.44 -29.08
C TRP A 193 -15.76 7.30 -30.36
N LEU A 194 -15.64 8.24 -31.32
CA LEU A 194 -16.35 8.19 -32.60
C LEU A 194 -15.97 6.97 -33.44
N LEU A 195 -14.69 6.57 -33.45
CA LEU A 195 -14.22 5.36 -34.13
C LEU A 195 -14.88 4.10 -33.55
N MET A 196 -14.85 3.94 -32.22
CA MET A 196 -15.45 2.79 -31.54
C MET A 196 -16.99 2.80 -31.66
N GLU A 197 -17.62 3.98 -31.69
CA GLU A 197 -19.05 4.13 -31.84
C GLU A 197 -19.52 3.75 -33.26
N ALA A 198 -18.79 4.17 -34.30
CA ALA A 198 -19.06 3.77 -35.68
C ALA A 198 -18.96 2.25 -35.88
N VAL A 199 -17.96 1.60 -35.28
CA VAL A 199 -17.84 0.13 -35.27
C VAL A 199 -18.99 -0.52 -34.49
N THR A 200 -19.39 0.06 -33.34
CA THR A 200 -20.51 -0.45 -32.53
C THR A 200 -21.84 -0.39 -33.27
N ILE A 201 -22.12 0.73 -33.94
CA ILE A 201 -23.32 0.91 -34.78
C ILE A 201 -23.29 -0.05 -35.96
N THR A 202 -22.13 -0.22 -36.62
CA THR A 202 -21.96 -1.17 -37.74
C THR A 202 -22.24 -2.62 -37.30
N ALA A 203 -21.73 -3.03 -36.13
CA ALA A 203 -22.01 -4.36 -35.56
C ALA A 203 -23.51 -4.57 -35.29
N GLY A 204 -24.19 -3.57 -34.71
CA GLY A 204 -25.62 -3.62 -34.46
C GLY A 204 -26.46 -3.71 -35.74
N LEU A 205 -26.10 -2.93 -36.77
CA LEU A 205 -26.80 -2.94 -38.06
C LEU A 205 -26.61 -4.27 -38.82
N LEU A 206 -25.42 -4.87 -38.78
CA LEU A 206 -25.17 -6.20 -39.36
C LEU A 206 -26.01 -7.28 -38.66
N SER A 207 -26.03 -7.29 -37.32
CA SER A 207 -26.83 -8.24 -36.55
C SER A 207 -28.33 -8.14 -36.88
N ILE A 208 -28.87 -6.93 -37.06
CA ILE A 208 -30.28 -6.69 -37.45
C ILE A 208 -30.54 -7.09 -38.92
N TYR A 209 -29.52 -6.99 -39.78
CA TYR A 209 -29.63 -7.38 -41.19
C TYR A 209 -29.66 -8.90 -41.36
N HIS A 210 -28.70 -9.62 -40.77
CA HIS A 210 -28.64 -11.09 -40.83
C HIS A 210 -29.88 -11.75 -40.21
N GLU A 211 -30.40 -11.20 -39.11
CA GLU A 211 -31.65 -11.67 -38.49
C GLU A 211 -32.86 -11.56 -39.44
N LYS A 212 -32.95 -10.49 -40.24
CA LYS A 212 -34.03 -10.33 -41.22
C LYS A 212 -33.93 -11.31 -42.39
N VAL A 213 -32.73 -11.57 -42.89
CA VAL A 213 -32.49 -12.54 -43.97
C VAL A 213 -32.82 -13.97 -43.50
N ALA A 214 -32.39 -14.34 -42.29
CA ALA A 214 -32.71 -15.64 -41.69
C ALA A 214 -34.23 -15.86 -41.48
N LEU A 215 -35.01 -14.78 -41.37
CA LEU A 215 -36.47 -14.84 -41.26
C LEU A 215 -37.20 -14.86 -42.62
N THR A 216 -36.54 -14.54 -43.74
CA THR A 216 -37.15 -14.60 -45.09
C THR A 216 -36.87 -15.91 -45.82
N ASP A 217 -35.73 -16.56 -45.54
CA ASP A 217 -35.27 -17.72 -46.32
C ASP A 217 -35.72 -19.08 -45.73
N GLY A 218 -36.43 -19.07 -44.60
CA GLY A 218 -36.90 -20.28 -43.90
C GLY A 218 -38.38 -20.59 -44.13
N GLU A 219 -38.68 -21.75 -44.72
CA GLU A 219 -40.05 -22.26 -44.80
C GLU A 219 -40.61 -22.66 -43.41
N VAL A 220 -41.94 -22.51 -43.26
CA VAL A 220 -42.76 -22.93 -42.09
C VAL A 220 -42.52 -22.15 -40.79
N ALA A 221 -43.08 -20.93 -40.73
CA ALA A 221 -43.48 -20.33 -39.46
C ALA A 221 -44.79 -20.95 -38.95
N THR A 222 -44.78 -21.52 -37.75
CA THR A 222 -46.00 -21.88 -36.98
C THR A 222 -46.02 -21.11 -35.66
N PRO A 223 -47.20 -20.75 -35.13
CA PRO A 223 -47.28 -19.82 -34.02
C PRO A 223 -46.86 -20.44 -32.67
N ALA A 224 -46.04 -19.68 -31.94
CA ALA A 224 -45.86 -19.65 -30.49
C ALA A 224 -46.23 -20.90 -29.65
N THR A 225 -45.23 -21.49 -28.99
CA THR A 225 -45.36 -21.90 -27.57
C THR A 225 -44.03 -22.24 -26.92
N LEU A 226 -43.06 -22.76 -27.67
CA LEU A 226 -41.77 -23.18 -27.10
C LEU A 226 -40.62 -23.05 -28.11
N CYS A 227 -39.53 -22.38 -27.72
CA CYS A 227 -38.26 -22.40 -28.47
C CYS A 227 -37.57 -23.79 -28.43
N GLY A 228 -38.24 -24.83 -27.92
CA GLY A 228 -37.69 -26.12 -27.45
C GLY A 228 -37.44 -27.20 -28.50
N LYS A 229 -37.47 -26.89 -29.80
CA LYS A 229 -37.24 -27.89 -30.88
C LYS A 229 -36.30 -27.46 -32.01
N LEU A 230 -35.70 -26.27 -31.95
CA LEU A 230 -34.62 -25.87 -32.86
C LEU A 230 -33.27 -26.34 -32.30
N SER A 231 -32.98 -27.63 -32.46
CA SER A 231 -31.77 -28.28 -31.92
C SER A 231 -30.49 -28.03 -32.72
N ARG A 232 -30.58 -27.32 -33.86
CA ARG A 232 -29.43 -26.86 -34.65
C ARG A 232 -29.69 -25.45 -35.18
N TRP A 233 -28.86 -24.51 -34.76
CA TRP A 233 -28.71 -23.19 -35.37
C TRP A 233 -27.25 -23.15 -35.84
N ASP A 234 -26.96 -22.78 -37.09
CA ASP A 234 -25.56 -22.64 -37.49
C ASP A 234 -25.02 -21.32 -36.93
N CYS A 235 -23.97 -21.43 -36.10
CA CYS A 235 -23.33 -20.31 -35.42
C CYS A 235 -22.03 -19.88 -36.10
N GLN A 236 -21.83 -20.28 -37.37
CA GLN A 236 -20.79 -19.73 -38.22
C GLN A 236 -21.07 -18.25 -38.52
N VAL A 237 -20.49 -17.38 -37.71
CA VAL A 237 -20.48 -15.93 -37.90
C VAL A 237 -19.68 -15.59 -39.16
N ASP A 238 -20.27 -14.85 -40.09
CA ASP A 238 -19.62 -14.47 -41.35
C ASP A 238 -18.34 -13.66 -41.15
N VAL A 239 -17.41 -13.76 -42.11
CA VAL A 239 -16.10 -13.08 -42.08
C VAL A 239 -16.20 -11.56 -41.83
N PRO A 240 -17.14 -10.80 -42.43
CA PRO A 240 -17.28 -9.37 -42.14
C PRO A 240 -17.74 -9.09 -40.70
N GLU A 241 -18.62 -9.91 -40.13
CA GLU A 241 -19.11 -9.74 -38.76
C GLU A 241 -18.00 -10.09 -37.74
N GLN A 242 -17.23 -11.16 -38.00
CA GLN A 242 -16.01 -11.46 -37.22
C GLN A 242 -15.01 -10.30 -37.28
N ALA A 243 -14.79 -9.70 -38.46
CA ALA A 243 -13.86 -8.59 -38.64
C ALA A 243 -14.33 -7.33 -37.88
N VAL A 244 -15.64 -7.03 -37.89
CA VAL A 244 -16.23 -5.90 -37.15
C VAL A 244 -16.12 -6.10 -35.64
N ILE A 245 -16.37 -7.31 -35.11
CA ILE A 245 -16.21 -7.58 -33.68
C ILE A 245 -14.72 -7.58 -33.27
N GLY A 246 -13.82 -8.03 -34.16
CA GLY A 246 -12.37 -7.87 -34.00
C GLY A 246 -11.93 -6.41 -33.94
N ALA A 247 -12.50 -5.55 -34.79
CA ALA A 247 -12.25 -4.10 -34.75
C ALA A 247 -12.78 -3.46 -33.44
N LEU A 248 -13.92 -3.92 -32.92
CA LEU A 248 -14.50 -3.46 -31.66
C LEU A 248 -13.60 -3.81 -30.46
N ALA A 249 -13.10 -5.05 -30.41
CA ALA A 249 -12.11 -5.48 -29.42
C ALA A 249 -10.81 -4.65 -29.54
N GLY A 250 -10.33 -4.42 -30.77
CA GLY A 250 -9.18 -3.56 -31.06
C GLY A 250 -9.35 -2.13 -30.52
N CYS A 251 -10.53 -1.53 -30.68
CA CYS A 251 -10.85 -0.22 -30.11
C CYS A 251 -10.80 -0.21 -28.58
N GLY A 252 -11.25 -1.29 -27.92
CA GLY A 252 -11.08 -1.50 -26.48
C GLY A 252 -9.60 -1.51 -26.06
N PHE A 253 -8.73 -2.20 -26.82
CA PHE A 253 -7.29 -2.20 -26.55
C PHE A 253 -6.62 -0.84 -26.81
N LEU A 254 -7.08 -0.05 -27.79
CA LEU A 254 -6.62 1.33 -27.98
C LEU A 254 -6.94 2.22 -26.76
N TRP A 255 -8.14 2.08 -26.17
CA TRP A 255 -8.48 2.75 -24.92
C TRP A 255 -7.57 2.34 -23.75
N PHE A 256 -7.24 1.05 -23.63
CA PHE A 256 -6.35 0.54 -22.58
C PHE A 256 -4.90 1.02 -22.76
N ALA A 257 -4.40 1.07 -24.01
CA ALA A 257 -3.10 1.62 -24.34
C ALA A 257 -3.02 3.12 -24.01
N LEU A 258 -4.05 3.90 -24.35
CA LEU A 258 -4.15 5.31 -23.98
C LEU A 258 -4.18 5.51 -22.45
N TRP A 259 -4.95 4.70 -21.71
CA TRP A 259 -4.97 4.78 -20.25
C TRP A 259 -3.60 4.47 -19.65
N LEU A 260 -2.93 3.40 -20.10
CA LEU A 260 -1.57 3.05 -19.67
C LEU A 260 -0.58 4.18 -19.92
N TYR A 261 -0.61 4.78 -21.13
CA TYR A 261 0.22 5.94 -21.46
C TYR A 261 -0.04 7.14 -20.53
N LEU A 262 -1.31 7.44 -20.24
CA LEU A 262 -1.69 8.56 -19.35
C LEU A 262 -1.26 8.33 -17.90
N ILE A 263 -1.34 7.10 -17.40
CA ILE A 263 -0.84 6.71 -16.07
C ILE A 263 0.70 6.76 -16.03
N TYR A 264 1.37 6.23 -17.05
CA TYR A 264 2.83 6.25 -17.18
C TYR A 264 3.37 7.69 -17.22
N ARG A 265 2.85 8.53 -18.12
CA ARG A 265 3.20 9.95 -18.27
C ARG A 265 2.99 10.72 -16.97
N GLY A 266 1.84 10.51 -16.32
CA GLY A 266 1.52 11.14 -15.05
C GLY A 266 2.48 10.72 -13.94
N LYS A 267 2.73 9.40 -13.78
CA LYS A 267 3.68 8.89 -12.77
C LYS A 267 5.10 9.39 -13.02
N SER A 268 5.56 9.36 -14.27
CA SER A 268 6.89 9.83 -14.68
C SER A 268 7.08 11.33 -14.36
N SER A 269 6.11 12.18 -14.72
CA SER A 269 6.18 13.62 -14.40
C SER A 269 6.07 13.90 -12.89
N LEU A 270 5.29 13.11 -12.14
CA LEU A 270 5.18 13.22 -10.69
C LEU A 270 6.43 12.72 -9.95
N TYR A 271 7.20 11.78 -10.52
CA TYR A 271 8.45 11.31 -9.92
C TYR A 271 9.55 12.38 -9.85
N GLY A 272 9.42 13.49 -10.60
CA GLY A 272 10.33 14.64 -10.55
C GLY A 272 9.92 15.77 -9.59
N ARG A 273 8.74 15.68 -8.95
CA ARG A 273 8.06 16.78 -8.24
C ARG A 273 7.88 16.50 -6.73
N PRO A 274 7.66 17.53 -5.87
CA PRO A 274 7.42 17.33 -4.44
C PRO A 274 6.15 16.50 -4.18
N TYR A 275 6.26 15.45 -3.35
CA TYR A 275 5.13 14.56 -3.06
C TYR A 275 3.97 15.27 -2.36
N VAL A 276 4.28 16.15 -1.39
CA VAL A 276 3.29 16.80 -0.52
C VAL A 276 2.40 17.78 -1.31
N GLU A 277 2.99 18.63 -2.16
CA GLU A 277 2.25 19.56 -3.01
C GLU A 277 1.38 18.82 -4.04
N TYR A 278 1.94 17.79 -4.68
CA TYR A 278 1.25 16.97 -5.67
C TYR A 278 0.52 15.77 -5.03
N LYS A 279 0.18 15.84 -3.73
CA LYS A 279 -0.38 14.72 -2.95
C LYS A 279 -1.67 14.16 -3.56
N LEU A 280 -2.56 15.02 -4.05
CA LEU A 280 -3.80 14.61 -4.72
C LEU A 280 -3.52 13.77 -5.97
N ALA A 281 -2.66 14.25 -6.86
CA ALA A 281 -2.30 13.54 -8.09
C ALA A 281 -1.55 12.24 -7.79
N ASN A 282 -0.55 12.30 -6.91
CA ASN A 282 0.24 11.14 -6.45
C ASN A 282 -0.62 10.04 -5.80
N LEU A 283 -1.63 10.40 -5.03
CA LEU A 283 -2.58 9.46 -4.44
C LEU A 283 -3.52 8.88 -5.51
N THR A 284 -4.18 9.75 -6.26
CA THR A 284 -5.21 9.37 -7.25
C THR A 284 -4.64 8.44 -8.32
N ILE A 285 -3.44 8.72 -8.85
CA ILE A 285 -2.84 7.93 -9.93
C ILE A 285 -2.48 6.50 -9.47
N ARG A 286 -2.03 6.35 -8.22
CA ARG A 286 -1.73 5.04 -7.61
C ARG A 286 -2.98 4.28 -7.16
N LEU A 287 -4.12 4.96 -6.96
CA LEU A 287 -5.42 4.32 -6.75
C LEU A 287 -6.01 3.84 -8.09
N GLN A 288 -5.97 4.66 -9.14
CA GLN A 288 -6.37 4.26 -10.49
C GLN A 288 -5.54 3.07 -10.97
N GLU A 289 -4.21 3.14 -10.86
CA GLU A 289 -3.29 2.05 -11.21
C GLU A 289 -3.71 0.70 -10.59
N ARG A 290 -4.05 0.67 -9.29
CA ARG A 290 -4.45 -0.57 -8.60
C ARG A 290 -5.85 -1.04 -8.96
N GLY A 291 -6.81 -0.12 -9.04
CA GLY A 291 -8.22 -0.46 -9.27
C GLY A 291 -8.50 -0.80 -10.72
N ARG A 292 -8.11 0.09 -11.64
CA ARG A 292 -8.41 -0.04 -13.08
C ARG A 292 -7.55 -1.10 -13.76
N TRP A 293 -6.30 -1.34 -13.36
CA TRP A 293 -5.49 -2.41 -13.97
C TRP A 293 -6.12 -3.78 -13.82
N VAL A 294 -6.62 -4.13 -12.63
CA VAL A 294 -7.30 -5.41 -12.41
C VAL A 294 -8.58 -5.50 -13.24
N PHE A 295 -9.36 -4.42 -13.34
CA PHE A 295 -10.52 -4.34 -14.22
C PHE A 295 -10.14 -4.53 -15.71
N ILE A 296 -9.10 -3.83 -16.20
CA ILE A 296 -8.65 -3.88 -17.60
C ILE A 296 -8.12 -5.27 -17.99
N VAL A 297 -7.25 -5.86 -17.16
CA VAL A 297 -6.73 -7.22 -17.37
C VAL A 297 -7.88 -8.23 -17.38
N PHE A 298 -8.81 -8.10 -16.44
CA PHE A 298 -9.94 -9.01 -16.33
C PHE A 298 -10.94 -8.87 -17.49
N PHE A 299 -11.24 -7.64 -17.93
CA PHE A 299 -12.05 -7.35 -19.11
C PHE A 299 -11.40 -7.96 -20.37
N SER A 300 -10.09 -7.78 -20.54
CA SER A 300 -9.33 -8.35 -21.65
C SER A 300 -9.38 -9.88 -21.64
N LEU A 301 -9.17 -10.52 -20.47
CA LEU A 301 -9.28 -11.97 -20.32
C LEU A 301 -10.71 -12.47 -20.57
N SER A 302 -11.74 -11.70 -20.17
CA SER A 302 -13.14 -12.06 -20.43
C SER A 302 -13.43 -12.11 -21.93
N LEU A 303 -13.02 -11.09 -22.69
CA LEU A 303 -13.15 -11.09 -24.15
C LEU A 303 -12.35 -12.22 -24.82
N ILE A 304 -11.06 -12.37 -24.46
CA ILE A 304 -10.18 -13.37 -25.06
C ILE A 304 -10.69 -14.80 -24.79
N LEU A 305 -11.02 -15.13 -23.55
CA LEU A 305 -11.39 -16.48 -23.16
C LEU A 305 -12.82 -16.85 -23.62
N LEU A 306 -13.79 -15.94 -23.47
CA LEU A 306 -15.20 -16.27 -23.70
C LEU A 306 -15.66 -16.02 -25.14
N TRP A 307 -14.95 -15.20 -25.93
CA TRP A 307 -15.26 -14.98 -27.35
C TRP A 307 -14.32 -15.74 -28.30
N TYR A 308 -13.00 -15.61 -28.14
CA TYR A 308 -11.98 -16.25 -29.02
C TYR A 308 -11.54 -17.66 -28.56
N GLY A 309 -11.76 -18.02 -27.28
CA GLY A 309 -11.48 -19.37 -26.80
C GLY A 309 -12.48 -20.36 -27.42
N ARG A 310 -12.05 -21.20 -28.36
CA ARG A 310 -12.93 -22.05 -29.20
C ARG A 310 -13.85 -21.19 -30.10
N ASN A 311 -13.25 -20.61 -31.15
CA ASN A 311 -13.95 -19.97 -32.27
C ASN A 311 -15.12 -20.83 -32.79
N TYR A 312 -16.14 -20.20 -33.37
CA TYR A 312 -17.36 -20.81 -33.94
C TYR A 312 -18.30 -21.53 -32.95
N ALA A 313 -18.01 -21.56 -31.65
CA ALA A 313 -18.96 -22.09 -30.66
C ALA A 313 -20.13 -21.09 -30.44
N CYS A 314 -21.38 -21.55 -30.55
CA CYS A 314 -22.60 -20.74 -30.38
C CYS A 314 -22.63 -19.88 -29.10
N THR A 315 -21.99 -20.36 -28.03
CA THR A 315 -21.83 -19.62 -26.77
C THR A 315 -21.17 -18.25 -26.92
N SER A 316 -20.26 -18.03 -27.90
CA SER A 316 -19.67 -16.70 -28.15
C SER A 316 -20.71 -15.67 -28.61
N LEU A 317 -21.70 -16.10 -29.40
CA LEU A 317 -22.79 -15.28 -29.89
C LEU A 317 -23.80 -14.98 -28.77
N ILE A 318 -24.17 -16.01 -27.99
CA ILE A 318 -25.02 -15.86 -26.79
C ILE A 318 -24.40 -14.87 -25.79
N PHE A 319 -23.09 -14.97 -25.50
CA PHE A 319 -22.38 -14.00 -24.65
C PHE A 319 -22.34 -12.58 -25.23
N THR A 320 -22.45 -12.42 -26.55
CA THR A 320 -22.56 -11.10 -27.18
C THR A 320 -23.93 -10.47 -26.89
N TRP A 321 -25.02 -11.23 -27.12
CA TRP A 321 -26.41 -10.80 -26.93
C TRP A 321 -26.83 -10.65 -25.46
N GLN A 322 -26.57 -11.66 -24.62
CA GLN A 322 -26.84 -11.61 -23.17
C GLN A 322 -25.85 -10.71 -22.44
N GLY A 323 -24.62 -10.57 -22.97
CA GLY A 323 -23.53 -9.81 -22.36
C GLY A 323 -22.69 -10.64 -21.40
N LEU A 324 -21.44 -10.22 -21.22
CA LEU A 324 -20.45 -10.91 -20.37
C LEU A 324 -20.62 -10.49 -18.90
N LEU A 325 -21.26 -11.34 -18.09
CA LEU A 325 -21.45 -11.13 -16.65
C LEU A 325 -20.13 -10.81 -15.90
N PRO A 326 -18.98 -11.48 -16.16
CA PRO A 326 -17.74 -11.20 -15.44
C PRO A 326 -17.27 -9.74 -15.63
N MET A 327 -17.51 -9.15 -16.81
CA MET A 327 -17.22 -7.74 -17.09
C MET A 327 -18.15 -6.80 -16.32
N GLN A 328 -19.44 -7.11 -16.22
CA GLN A 328 -20.41 -6.29 -15.46
C GLN A 328 -20.12 -6.31 -13.95
N VAL A 329 -19.77 -7.48 -13.40
CA VAL A 329 -19.30 -7.63 -12.02
C VAL A 329 -18.10 -6.71 -11.78
N MET A 330 -17.05 -6.83 -12.59
CA MET A 330 -15.81 -6.09 -12.38
C MET A 330 -15.95 -4.57 -12.61
N ALA A 331 -16.74 -4.13 -13.58
CA ALA A 331 -17.01 -2.72 -13.80
C ALA A 331 -17.78 -2.08 -12.64
N THR A 332 -18.84 -2.74 -12.18
CA THR A 332 -19.68 -2.26 -11.06
C THR A 332 -18.87 -2.18 -9.76
N LEU A 333 -18.06 -3.20 -9.47
CA LEU A 333 -17.13 -3.20 -8.33
C LEU A 333 -16.10 -2.08 -8.42
N ASN A 334 -15.51 -1.90 -9.61
CA ASN A 334 -14.47 -0.90 -9.85
C ASN A 334 -15.01 0.53 -9.69
N ILE A 335 -16.12 0.85 -10.34
CA ILE A 335 -16.75 2.18 -10.32
C ILE A 335 -17.39 2.46 -8.95
N GLY A 336 -18.07 1.47 -8.35
CA GLY A 336 -18.63 1.59 -7.00
C GLY A 336 -17.56 1.83 -5.93
N ALA A 337 -16.43 1.11 -5.99
CA ALA A 337 -15.29 1.34 -5.11
C ALA A 337 -14.61 2.69 -5.37
N TRP A 338 -14.53 3.12 -6.63
CA TRP A 338 -13.97 4.42 -7.04
C TRP A 338 -14.80 5.58 -6.48
N ALA A 339 -16.12 5.55 -6.69
CA ALA A 339 -17.06 6.53 -6.15
C ALA A 339 -17.01 6.56 -4.62
N TYR A 340 -17.01 5.40 -3.96
CA TYR A 340 -16.88 5.34 -2.50
C TYR A 340 -15.54 5.90 -1.98
N MET A 341 -14.45 5.79 -2.75
CA MET A 341 -13.15 6.39 -2.38
C MET A 341 -13.08 7.91 -2.61
N MET A 342 -13.78 8.44 -3.63
CA MET A 342 -13.85 9.86 -3.93
C MET A 342 -15.01 10.60 -3.25
N MET A 343 -15.81 9.89 -2.45
CA MET A 343 -17.06 10.38 -1.85
C MET A 343 -16.85 11.65 -1.00
N PRO A 344 -17.67 12.71 -1.18
CA PRO A 344 -17.61 13.93 -0.36
C PRO A 344 -17.75 13.66 1.14
N VAL A 345 -16.66 13.85 1.89
CA VAL A 345 -16.62 13.61 3.35
C VAL A 345 -17.42 14.67 4.11
N GLY A 346 -18.08 14.23 5.20
CA GLY A 346 -18.93 15.06 6.07
C GLY A 346 -18.17 16.13 6.86
N SER A 347 -18.89 16.96 7.62
CA SER A 347 -18.31 18.06 8.41
C SER A 347 -17.58 17.64 9.69
N THR A 348 -17.93 16.50 10.32
CA THR A 348 -17.31 16.04 11.58
C THR A 348 -15.91 15.42 11.38
N GLN A 349 -15.14 15.91 10.39
CA GLN A 349 -13.84 15.41 9.98
C GLN A 349 -13.02 16.52 9.30
N ASP A 350 -12.45 17.42 10.10
CA ASP A 350 -11.49 18.47 9.69
C ASP A 350 -10.11 17.91 9.28
N LEU A 351 -10.02 16.58 9.30
CA LEU A 351 -8.97 15.71 8.78
C LEU A 351 -8.21 16.24 7.56
N PRO A 352 -8.78 16.86 6.50
CA PRO A 352 -7.96 17.37 5.40
C PRO A 352 -6.93 18.43 5.83
N ILE A 353 -7.34 19.40 6.66
CA ILE A 353 -6.47 20.50 7.11
C ILE A 353 -5.64 20.04 8.31
N THR A 354 -6.26 19.32 9.26
CA THR A 354 -5.54 18.70 10.39
C THR A 354 -4.43 17.76 9.88
N GLN A 355 -4.66 17.00 8.81
CA GLN A 355 -3.65 16.12 8.19
C GLN A 355 -2.51 16.89 7.53
N VAL A 356 -2.71 18.12 7.04
CA VAL A 356 -1.62 18.96 6.53
C VAL A 356 -0.75 19.44 7.69
N ALA A 357 -1.34 20.03 8.73
CA ALA A 357 -0.60 20.46 9.93
C ALA A 357 0.12 19.28 10.62
N LEU A 358 -0.51 18.10 10.68
CA LEU A 358 0.11 16.87 11.20
C LEU A 358 1.27 16.33 10.34
N GLN A 359 1.48 16.84 9.12
CA GLN A 359 2.58 16.49 8.22
C GLN A 359 3.71 17.52 8.20
N GLU A 360 3.58 18.62 8.93
CA GLU A 360 4.70 19.55 9.18
C GLU A 360 5.78 18.88 10.04
N PHE A 361 7.02 19.32 9.84
CA PHE A 361 8.22 18.82 10.50
C PHE A 361 9.27 19.94 10.60
N ALA A 362 10.16 19.84 11.58
CA ALA A 362 11.29 20.74 11.75
C ALA A 362 12.55 20.14 11.09
N TRP A 363 13.42 20.98 10.55
CA TRP A 363 14.73 20.52 10.07
C TRP A 363 15.70 20.39 11.24
N THR A 364 15.77 21.43 12.07
CA THR A 364 16.64 21.46 13.27
C THR A 364 15.85 21.33 14.58
N GLN A 365 16.54 20.92 15.64
CA GLN A 365 16.00 20.91 16.99
C GLN A 365 15.69 22.33 17.50
N LEU A 366 16.47 23.34 17.08
CA LEU A 366 16.22 24.74 17.42
C LEU A 366 14.91 25.27 16.83
N GLU A 367 14.54 24.83 15.62
CA GLU A 367 13.19 25.07 15.06
C GLU A 367 12.12 24.32 15.84
N HIS A 368 12.34 23.03 16.13
CA HIS A 368 11.40 22.17 16.85
C HIS A 368 11.00 22.73 18.22
N GLU A 369 11.97 23.25 18.98
CA GLU A 369 11.76 23.85 20.31
C GLU A 369 11.04 25.21 20.25
N LYS A 370 11.25 25.99 19.17
CA LYS A 370 10.65 27.32 18.99
C LYS A 370 9.28 27.28 18.28
N TRP A 371 8.91 26.17 17.65
CA TRP A 371 7.71 26.08 16.82
C TRP A 371 6.43 26.15 17.64
N ARG A 372 5.54 27.09 17.27
CA ARG A 372 4.18 27.22 17.81
C ARG A 372 3.17 26.78 16.74
N PRO A 373 2.14 25.99 17.10
CA PRO A 373 1.18 25.47 16.13
C PRO A 373 0.35 26.57 15.42
N CYS A 374 -0.02 26.29 14.17
CA CYS A 374 -0.56 27.27 13.23
C CYS A 374 -1.87 27.96 13.73
N PRO A 375 -2.01 29.30 13.66
CA PRO A 375 -2.77 30.05 14.69
C PRO A 375 -4.30 30.07 14.57
N LYS A 376 -4.93 29.16 13.82
CA LYS A 376 -6.40 29.11 13.68
C LYS A 376 -6.98 27.70 13.75
N VAL A 377 -6.53 26.77 12.88
CA VAL A 377 -7.11 25.42 12.80
C VAL A 377 -6.63 24.49 13.92
N CYS A 378 -5.47 24.76 14.51
CA CYS A 378 -5.02 24.04 15.70
C CYS A 378 -5.78 24.44 16.97
N GLN A 379 -6.46 25.60 17.01
CA GLN A 379 -7.10 26.11 18.22
C GLN A 379 -8.37 25.35 18.62
N GLU A 380 -9.15 24.86 17.66
CA GLU A 380 -10.33 24.04 17.98
C GLU A 380 -9.93 22.64 18.47
N ALA A 381 -8.81 22.11 17.98
CA ALA A 381 -8.19 20.89 18.50
C ALA A 381 -7.50 21.11 19.87
N SER A 382 -7.01 22.31 20.17
CA SER A 382 -6.30 22.61 21.43
C SER A 382 -7.22 22.90 22.62
N ARG A 383 -8.55 22.81 22.46
CA ARG A 383 -9.48 22.77 23.62
C ARG A 383 -9.24 21.57 24.52
N THR A 384 -8.63 20.51 24.00
CA THR A 384 -7.98 19.46 24.81
C THR A 384 -6.46 19.71 24.82
N SER A 385 -5.94 20.21 25.93
CA SER A 385 -4.53 20.58 26.07
C SER A 385 -3.59 19.37 26.03
N LYS A 386 -2.77 19.29 24.97
CA LYS A 386 -1.44 18.66 24.91
C LYS A 386 -0.79 19.08 23.58
N GLN A 387 0.43 19.61 23.61
CA GLN A 387 1.14 19.99 22.38
C GLN A 387 1.45 18.73 21.55
N LEU A 388 0.98 18.69 20.31
CA LEU A 388 1.21 17.55 19.42
C LEU A 388 2.70 17.51 19.02
N PRO A 389 3.40 16.37 19.16
CA PRO A 389 4.82 16.28 18.85
C PRO A 389 5.07 16.48 17.35
N MET A 390 6.29 16.87 16.99
CA MET A 390 6.69 17.16 15.62
C MET A 390 7.89 16.29 15.23
N PHE A 391 7.95 15.86 13.98
CA PHE A 391 9.13 15.15 13.47
C PHE A 391 10.28 16.14 13.32
N CYS A 392 11.48 15.79 13.77
CA CYS A 392 12.68 16.58 13.61
C CYS A 392 13.71 15.82 12.76
N MET A 393 14.19 16.44 11.67
CA MET A 393 15.16 15.80 10.77
C MET A 393 16.52 15.60 11.45
N GLU A 394 16.98 16.59 12.24
CA GLU A 394 18.21 16.50 13.03
C GLU A 394 18.18 15.32 14.03
N LYS A 395 17.09 15.19 14.83
CA LYS A 395 16.88 14.00 15.70
C LYS A 395 16.89 12.70 14.90
N ALA A 396 16.40 12.69 13.65
CA ALA A 396 16.39 11.50 12.80
C ALA A 396 17.78 11.12 12.25
N PHE A 397 18.63 12.10 11.91
CA PHE A 397 20.03 11.81 11.59
C PHE A 397 20.80 11.34 12.83
N ALA A 398 20.64 12.03 13.97
CA ALA A 398 21.31 11.69 15.22
C ALA A 398 20.91 10.30 15.74
N GLY A 399 19.62 9.99 15.76
CA GLY A 399 19.10 8.68 16.14
C GLY A 399 19.56 7.56 15.21
N LEU A 400 19.67 7.81 13.89
CA LEU A 400 20.20 6.84 12.94
C LEU A 400 21.71 6.62 13.14
N TYR A 401 22.48 7.69 13.37
CA TYR A 401 23.93 7.61 13.57
C TYR A 401 24.27 6.83 14.85
N TRP A 402 23.60 7.16 15.97
CA TRP A 402 23.75 6.44 17.24
C TRP A 402 23.30 4.98 17.13
N SER A 403 22.27 4.67 16.33
CA SER A 403 21.89 3.28 16.01
C SER A 403 22.97 2.51 15.26
N GLY A 404 23.77 3.19 14.43
CA GLY A 404 24.90 2.57 13.72
C GLY A 404 26.06 2.27 14.66
N LEU A 405 26.46 3.22 15.50
CA LEU A 405 27.49 3.02 16.51
C LEU A 405 27.19 1.82 17.43
N ALA A 406 25.91 1.54 17.73
CA ALA A 406 25.52 0.35 18.49
C ALA A 406 25.72 -1.01 17.78
N TYR A 407 25.89 -1.05 16.45
CA TYR A 407 26.38 -2.25 15.74
C TYR A 407 27.90 -2.38 15.86
N ASP A 408 28.58 -1.22 15.79
CA ASP A 408 29.98 -1.07 15.42
C ASP A 408 30.95 -1.08 16.62
N SER A 409 30.47 -0.77 17.82
CA SER A 409 31.25 -0.25 18.97
C SER A 409 32.38 -1.12 19.57
N HIS A 410 32.71 -2.30 19.02
CA HIS A 410 33.89 -3.11 19.41
C HIS A 410 34.41 -4.03 18.28
N GLU A 411 34.01 -3.87 17.02
CA GLU A 411 34.18 -4.93 16.00
C GLU A 411 35.29 -4.69 14.95
N ALA A 412 36.00 -3.54 14.92
CA ALA A 412 37.29 -3.34 14.22
C ALA A 412 38.08 -2.10 14.74
N GLU A 413 39.29 -1.87 14.22
CA GLU A 413 40.06 -0.63 14.46
C GLU A 413 39.83 0.42 13.34
N ASP A 414 39.74 0.00 12.08
CA ASP A 414 39.43 0.86 10.91
C ASP A 414 37.91 1.16 10.80
N MET A 415 37.37 1.87 11.78
CA MET A 415 35.92 2.07 11.92
C MET A 415 35.33 3.12 10.95
N PRO A 416 34.28 2.78 10.15
CA PRO A 416 33.59 3.73 9.29
C PRO A 416 32.87 4.84 10.08
N ALA A 417 32.14 4.48 11.14
CA ALA A 417 31.47 5.42 12.04
C ALA A 417 32.35 5.75 13.25
N LYS A 418 32.36 7.02 13.66
CA LYS A 418 33.30 7.55 14.66
C LYS A 418 32.54 8.10 15.87
N MET A 419 32.82 7.58 17.07
CA MET A 419 32.16 8.01 18.32
C MET A 419 32.19 9.54 18.53
N ALA A 420 33.26 10.21 18.14
CA ALA A 420 33.40 11.68 18.20
C ALA A 420 32.32 12.43 17.41
N TRP A 421 31.85 11.89 16.27
CA TRP A 421 30.74 12.49 15.52
C TRP A 421 29.40 12.32 16.25
N GLY A 422 29.21 11.20 16.96
CA GLY A 422 28.05 10.97 17.83
C GLY A 422 28.04 11.96 19.01
N TYR A 423 29.20 12.19 19.63
CA TYR A 423 29.38 13.22 20.65
C TYR A 423 29.02 14.62 20.14
N GLU A 424 29.49 15.03 18.95
CA GLU A 424 29.13 16.34 18.37
C GLU A 424 27.64 16.44 17.96
N LEU A 425 27.03 15.40 17.37
CA LEU A 425 25.61 15.45 16.97
C LEU A 425 24.65 15.54 18.16
N LEU A 426 24.93 14.79 19.22
CA LEU A 426 24.05 14.65 20.38
C LEU A 426 24.50 15.49 21.59
N LYS A 427 25.59 16.26 21.45
CA LYS A 427 26.22 17.06 22.52
C LYS A 427 26.52 16.22 23.77
N LEU A 428 27.14 15.07 23.55
CA LEU A 428 27.52 14.11 24.58
C LEU A 428 29.00 14.24 24.92
N THR A 429 29.36 13.80 26.12
CA THR A 429 30.73 13.82 26.66
C THR A 429 31.22 12.44 27.07
N GLY A 430 30.31 11.49 27.33
CA GLY A 430 30.63 10.12 27.71
C GLY A 430 29.69 9.09 27.07
N HIS A 431 30.11 7.83 27.08
CA HIS A 431 29.29 6.68 26.70
C HIS A 431 29.74 5.41 27.42
N GLU A 432 28.87 4.42 27.43
CA GLU A 432 29.12 3.06 27.90
C GLU A 432 28.33 2.06 27.04
N LEU A 433 28.82 0.82 26.95
CA LEU A 433 28.14 -0.26 26.25
C LEU A 433 27.72 -1.34 27.24
N LEU A 434 26.40 -1.59 27.34
CA LEU A 434 25.87 -2.73 28.06
C LEU A 434 25.63 -3.87 27.05
N TRP A 435 26.27 -5.02 27.28
CA TRP A 435 26.10 -6.23 26.48
C TRP A 435 25.48 -7.34 27.33
N GLU A 436 24.40 -7.93 26.83
CA GLU A 436 23.88 -9.22 27.29
C GLU A 436 24.35 -10.29 26.28
N HIS A 437 25.11 -11.27 26.75
CA HIS A 437 25.80 -12.23 25.88
C HIS A 437 24.95 -13.41 25.42
N LYS A 438 23.94 -13.83 26.20
CA LYS A 438 23.15 -15.05 25.92
C LYS A 438 22.24 -14.90 24.71
N LEU A 439 21.77 -13.67 24.43
CA LEU A 439 20.93 -13.28 23.30
C LEU A 439 21.56 -12.14 22.46
N ASP A 440 22.88 -11.94 22.57
CA ASP A 440 23.69 -10.93 21.86
C ASP A 440 23.05 -9.52 21.77
N THR A 441 22.46 -9.07 22.89
CA THR A 441 21.76 -7.79 22.96
C THR A 441 22.70 -6.70 23.46
N LYS A 442 23.14 -5.82 22.55
CA LYS A 442 24.01 -4.66 22.84
C LYS A 442 23.19 -3.37 22.94
N VAL A 443 23.48 -2.54 23.96
CA VAL A 443 22.84 -1.25 24.22
C VAL A 443 23.92 -0.20 24.49
N LEU A 444 24.00 0.81 23.62
CA LEU A 444 24.92 1.93 23.73
C LEU A 444 24.22 3.10 24.41
N ILE A 445 24.65 3.46 25.62
CA ILE A 445 24.14 4.61 26.40
C ILE A 445 25.19 5.72 26.34
N GLY A 446 24.78 6.96 26.11
CA GLY A 446 25.65 8.13 26.13
C GLY A 446 25.00 9.32 26.82
N TRP A 447 25.82 10.19 27.39
CA TRP A 447 25.40 11.32 28.23
C TRP A 447 26.26 12.56 28.01
N GLY A 448 25.68 13.74 28.26
CA GLY A 448 26.39 15.02 28.30
C GLY A 448 25.41 16.20 28.32
N PRO A 449 25.86 17.43 28.00
CA PRO A 449 25.00 18.62 27.96
C PRO A 449 23.72 18.47 27.13
N GLY A 450 23.73 17.67 26.05
CA GLY A 450 22.56 17.38 25.22
C GLY A 450 21.52 16.44 25.83
N GLY A 451 21.76 15.88 27.02
CA GLY A 451 20.90 14.91 27.68
C GLY A 451 21.44 13.48 27.59
N VAL A 452 20.54 12.50 27.48
CA VAL A 452 20.86 11.06 27.42
C VAL A 452 20.43 10.48 26.07
N ALA A 453 21.30 9.69 25.43
CA ALA A 453 21.03 9.01 24.17
C ALA A 453 21.26 7.49 24.28
N VAL A 454 20.29 6.69 23.83
CA VAL A 454 20.29 5.22 24.01
C VAL A 454 20.01 4.54 22.69
N ALA A 455 20.97 3.76 22.18
CA ALA A 455 20.83 2.98 20.95
C ALA A 455 20.86 1.47 21.22
N PHE A 456 19.87 0.76 20.72
CA PHE A 456 19.83 -0.71 20.74
C PHE A 456 20.32 -1.26 19.40
N ARG A 457 21.25 -2.24 19.44
CA ARG A 457 21.70 -3.01 18.28
C ARG A 457 20.56 -3.86 17.72
N GLY A 458 20.49 -3.97 16.39
CA GLY A 458 19.60 -4.92 15.71
C GLY A 458 20.32 -6.20 15.28
N THR A 459 19.58 -7.22 14.86
CA THR A 459 20.15 -8.50 14.41
C THR A 459 21.11 -8.29 13.23
N ALA A 460 22.31 -8.90 13.29
CA ALA A 460 23.27 -8.88 12.17
C ALA A 460 22.78 -9.71 10.96
N SER A 461 22.06 -10.82 11.19
CA SER A 461 21.43 -11.62 10.14
C SER A 461 20.00 -11.14 9.83
N LEU A 462 19.83 -10.64 8.61
CA LEU A 462 18.56 -10.21 8.05
C LEU A 462 17.58 -11.36 7.73
N ARG A 463 18.08 -12.61 7.61
CA ARG A 463 17.23 -13.80 7.48
C ARG A 463 16.66 -14.21 8.84
N ASN A 464 17.46 -14.13 9.89
CA ASN A 464 17.04 -14.41 11.26
C ASN A 464 15.98 -13.37 11.68
N ALA A 465 16.23 -12.08 11.46
CA ALA A 465 15.23 -11.03 11.68
C ALA A 465 13.90 -11.18 10.89
N LEU A 466 13.81 -12.12 9.94
CA LEU A 466 12.57 -12.52 9.24
C LEU A 466 11.97 -13.85 9.76
N SER A 467 12.77 -14.80 10.25
CA SER A 467 12.26 -15.98 10.99
C SER A 467 11.74 -15.60 12.36
N ASP A 468 12.40 -14.69 13.04
CA ASP A 468 12.14 -14.33 14.45
C ASP A 468 10.88 -13.46 14.60
N LEU A 469 10.23 -13.14 13.47
CA LEU A 469 8.89 -12.55 13.38
C LEU A 469 7.77 -13.61 13.31
N GLN A 470 8.10 -14.90 13.38
CA GLN A 470 7.13 -15.99 13.48
C GLN A 470 6.56 -16.03 14.91
N ALA A 471 5.23 -16.08 15.00
CA ALA A 471 4.54 -15.33 16.04
C ALA A 471 4.33 -16.09 17.35
N TRP A 472 5.01 -15.61 18.40
CA TRP A 472 4.71 -15.93 19.80
C TRP A 472 4.36 -14.64 20.56
N ARG A 473 3.57 -14.75 21.63
CA ARG A 473 2.92 -13.63 22.33
C ARG A 473 3.05 -13.78 23.84
N THR A 474 3.52 -12.74 24.52
CA THR A 474 3.59 -12.70 26.00
C THR A 474 3.00 -11.40 26.54
N HIS A 475 2.42 -11.44 27.73
CA HIS A 475 1.93 -10.25 28.43
C HIS A 475 3.08 -9.37 28.92
N HIS A 476 2.89 -8.05 28.88
CA HIS A 476 3.87 -7.08 29.37
C HIS A 476 3.73 -6.88 30.88
N HIS A 477 4.16 -7.86 31.67
CA HIS A 477 4.10 -7.85 33.13
C HIS A 477 5.41 -7.30 33.73
N HIS A 478 5.48 -5.99 34.01
CA HIS A 478 6.50 -5.49 34.95
C HIS A 478 6.06 -4.29 35.82
N HIS A 479 5.17 -3.42 35.32
CA HIS A 479 4.65 -2.27 36.09
C HIS A 479 3.13 -2.31 36.29
N GLN A 480 2.68 -3.17 37.21
CA GLN A 480 1.53 -2.96 38.11
C GLN A 480 1.26 -4.20 39.00
N PRO A 481 1.31 -4.07 40.34
CA PRO A 481 0.48 -4.89 41.22
C PRO A 481 -1.00 -4.65 40.89
N HIS A 482 -1.86 -5.65 41.11
CA HIS A 482 -3.28 -5.52 40.80
C HIS A 482 -3.95 -4.44 41.66
N ARG A 483 -4.42 -3.34 41.03
CA ARG A 483 -5.55 -2.58 41.58
C ARG A 483 -6.78 -3.50 41.57
N ALA A 484 -7.15 -4.01 42.74
CA ALA A 484 -8.33 -4.84 42.90
C ALA A 484 -9.60 -4.07 42.48
N GLY A 485 -10.29 -4.53 41.43
CA GLY A 485 -11.53 -3.91 40.96
C GLY A 485 -11.88 -4.21 39.51
N THR A 486 -10.95 -4.01 38.56
CA THR A 486 -11.24 -4.15 37.12
C THR A 486 -11.29 -5.62 36.68
N LYS A 487 -12.50 -6.20 36.73
CA LYS A 487 -12.77 -7.58 36.28
C LYS A 487 -12.51 -7.74 34.76
N ARG A 488 -11.64 -8.71 34.44
CA ARG A 488 -11.69 -9.56 33.23
C ARG A 488 -11.64 -8.83 31.86
N THR A 489 -10.44 -8.51 31.38
CA THR A 489 -10.22 -8.20 29.95
C THR A 489 -9.31 -9.21 29.26
N TRP A 490 -9.83 -9.90 28.25
CA TRP A 490 -9.08 -10.67 27.22
C TRP A 490 -8.26 -9.75 26.28
N MET A 491 -8.09 -8.48 26.64
CA MET A 491 -7.43 -7.41 25.87
C MET A 491 -6.23 -6.81 26.63
N GLY A 492 -5.53 -7.63 27.42
CA GLY A 492 -4.34 -7.18 28.17
C GLY A 492 -3.22 -6.63 27.26
N ARG A 493 -2.28 -5.87 27.86
CA ARG A 493 -1.03 -5.46 27.19
C ARG A 493 -0.26 -6.73 26.79
N VAL A 494 -0.03 -6.94 25.49
CA VAL A 494 0.67 -8.09 24.92
C VAL A 494 1.70 -7.61 23.91
N VAL A 495 2.92 -8.14 24.03
CA VAL A 495 4.06 -7.87 23.14
C VAL A 495 4.59 -9.16 22.52
N HIS A 496 5.48 -9.02 21.54
CA HIS A 496 6.19 -10.14 20.92
C HIS A 496 7.10 -10.81 21.95
N SER A 497 6.95 -12.12 22.15
CA SER A 497 7.67 -12.83 23.22
C SER A 497 9.19 -12.72 23.08
N GLY A 498 9.72 -12.84 21.86
CA GLY A 498 11.16 -12.75 21.59
C GLY A 498 11.76 -11.38 21.92
N PHE A 499 11.04 -10.28 21.65
CA PHE A 499 11.54 -8.93 21.99
C PHE A 499 11.52 -8.71 23.50
N LEU A 500 10.47 -9.21 24.18
CA LEU A 500 10.39 -9.18 25.65
C LEU A 500 11.46 -10.07 26.29
N ALA A 501 11.78 -11.23 25.70
CA ALA A 501 12.85 -12.10 26.17
C ALA A 501 14.21 -11.39 26.12
N CYS A 502 14.61 -10.84 24.97
CA CYS A 502 15.85 -10.05 24.84
C CYS A 502 15.92 -8.86 25.82
N TRP A 503 14.78 -8.21 26.12
CA TRP A 503 14.73 -7.07 27.04
C TRP A 503 14.85 -7.49 28.53
N LEU A 504 14.16 -8.57 28.92
CA LEU A 504 14.17 -9.05 30.30
C LEU A 504 15.42 -9.88 30.66
N GLN A 505 16.13 -10.42 29.66
CA GLN A 505 17.29 -11.29 29.84
C GLN A 505 18.36 -10.66 30.74
N ASP A 506 18.86 -11.43 31.71
CA ASP A 506 19.96 -11.05 32.59
C ASP A 506 19.78 -9.69 33.29
N SER A 507 18.53 -9.36 33.64
CA SER A 507 18.12 -8.06 34.20
C SER A 507 18.58 -6.85 33.37
N LEU A 508 18.74 -7.00 32.05
CA LEU A 508 19.13 -5.91 31.15
C LEU A 508 18.19 -4.72 31.26
N HIS A 509 16.87 -4.97 31.29
CA HIS A 509 15.85 -3.93 31.52
C HIS A 509 16.09 -3.09 32.78
N GLN A 510 16.36 -3.72 33.94
CA GLN A 510 16.68 -3.02 35.20
C GLN A 510 17.94 -2.18 35.04
N ARG A 511 19.05 -2.80 34.62
CA ARG A 511 20.35 -2.13 34.44
C ARG A 511 20.26 -0.91 33.50
N VAL A 512 19.52 -1.03 32.39
CA VAL A 512 19.33 0.07 31.43
C VAL A 512 18.43 1.16 32.00
N VAL A 513 17.28 0.82 32.61
CA VAL A 513 16.35 1.81 33.16
C VAL A 513 16.97 2.58 34.32
N GLU A 514 17.55 1.88 35.30
CA GLU A 514 18.21 2.47 36.47
C GLU A 514 19.32 3.43 36.06
N ARG A 515 20.14 3.03 35.08
CA ARG A 515 21.24 3.86 34.57
C ARG A 515 20.76 5.10 33.82
N ILE A 516 19.70 4.99 33.02
CA ILE A 516 19.06 6.15 32.36
C ILE A 516 18.49 7.13 33.40
N LEU A 517 17.86 6.63 34.47
CA LEU A 517 17.33 7.48 35.53
C LEU A 517 18.45 8.15 36.36
N ALA A 518 19.55 7.46 36.66
CA ALA A 518 20.71 8.05 37.32
C ALA A 518 21.30 9.20 36.50
N LEU A 519 21.59 8.97 35.21
CA LEU A 519 22.09 9.98 34.28
C LEU A 519 21.09 11.14 34.10
N ALA A 520 19.78 10.89 34.18
CA ALA A 520 18.76 11.92 34.15
C ALA A 520 18.75 12.79 35.41
N VAL A 521 18.94 12.20 36.60
CA VAL A 521 19.09 12.95 37.86
C VAL A 521 20.35 13.81 37.83
N GLU A 522 21.49 13.26 37.39
CA GLU A 522 22.75 14.00 37.21
C GLU A 522 22.56 15.21 36.26
N TRP A 523 21.92 14.99 35.10
CA TRP A 523 21.66 16.08 34.14
C TRP A 523 20.70 17.14 34.69
N GLN A 524 19.66 16.73 35.44
CA GLN A 524 18.66 17.63 36.01
C GLN A 524 19.24 18.51 37.12
N GLN A 525 20.21 18.00 37.90
CA GLN A 525 20.95 18.81 38.88
C GLN A 525 21.81 19.89 38.20
N ALA A 526 22.39 19.58 37.03
CA ALA A 526 23.14 20.55 36.23
C ALA A 526 22.26 21.58 35.49
N HIS A 527 20.98 21.27 35.24
CA HIS A 527 20.04 22.14 34.50
C HIS A 527 18.68 22.31 35.22
N PRO A 528 18.64 22.90 36.43
CA PRO A 528 17.40 23.00 37.21
C PRO A 528 16.25 23.69 36.46
N GLY A 529 15.05 23.14 36.59
CA GLY A 529 13.84 23.66 35.94
C GLY A 529 13.74 23.38 34.43
N SER A 530 14.74 22.72 33.83
CA SER A 530 14.64 22.16 32.48
C SER A 530 13.97 20.77 32.51
N ARG A 531 13.70 20.22 31.33
CA ARG A 531 13.12 18.89 31.12
C ARG A 531 14.18 18.00 30.47
N VAL A 532 14.58 16.90 31.13
CA VAL A 532 15.77 16.10 30.75
C VAL A 532 15.62 15.55 29.32
N PRO A 533 16.45 15.93 28.33
CA PRO A 533 16.33 15.36 26.99
C PRO A 533 16.75 13.89 27.02
N VAL A 534 15.88 12.99 26.55
CA VAL A 534 16.20 11.56 26.42
C VAL A 534 15.81 11.07 25.04
N LEU A 535 16.78 10.66 24.23
CA LEU A 535 16.56 10.08 22.90
C LEU A 535 16.83 8.57 22.94
N ILE A 536 15.76 7.78 22.83
CA ILE A 536 15.88 6.33 22.63
C ILE A 536 15.74 6.03 21.13
N THR A 537 16.63 5.20 20.62
CA THR A 537 16.72 4.90 19.19
C THR A 537 17.09 3.45 18.94
N GLY A 538 16.89 2.99 17.72
CA GLY A 538 17.34 1.67 17.31
C GLY A 538 16.91 1.31 15.90
N HIS A 539 17.67 0.39 15.32
CA HIS A 539 17.43 -0.15 13.99
C HIS A 539 16.96 -1.60 14.06
N SER A 540 16.05 -2.01 13.16
CA SER A 540 15.53 -3.38 13.08
C SER A 540 15.00 -3.90 14.42
N LEU A 541 15.47 -5.05 14.92
CA LEU A 541 15.21 -5.57 16.27
C LEU A 541 15.51 -4.54 17.37
N GLY A 542 16.60 -3.78 17.26
CA GLY A 542 16.95 -2.76 18.25
C GLY A 542 15.88 -1.67 18.36
N GLY A 543 15.28 -1.27 17.23
CA GLY A 543 14.13 -0.35 17.22
C GLY A 543 12.83 -0.95 17.79
N ALA A 544 12.78 -2.26 18.06
CA ALA A 544 11.70 -2.88 18.84
C ALA A 544 12.02 -2.91 20.34
N LEU A 545 13.26 -3.20 20.70
CA LEU A 545 13.74 -3.09 22.09
C LEU A 545 13.65 -1.63 22.58
N GLY A 546 13.91 -0.65 21.73
CA GLY A 546 13.72 0.77 22.01
C GLY A 546 12.27 1.17 22.34
N GLU A 547 11.24 0.52 21.77
CA GLU A 547 9.84 0.77 22.20
C GLU A 547 9.52 0.11 23.56
N LEU A 548 10.22 -0.98 23.95
CA LEU A 548 10.06 -1.56 25.29
C LEU A 548 10.78 -0.70 26.34
N ALA A 549 12.05 -0.36 26.08
CA ALA A 549 12.86 0.48 26.95
C ALA A 549 12.25 1.88 27.15
N ALA A 550 11.76 2.53 26.10
CA ALA A 550 11.08 3.82 26.23
C ALA A 550 9.77 3.72 27.03
N TYR A 551 9.08 2.56 27.00
CA TYR A 551 7.90 2.36 27.85
C TYR A 551 8.27 2.25 29.33
N ASP A 552 9.24 1.39 29.66
CA ASP A 552 9.63 1.15 31.05
C ASP A 552 10.36 2.36 31.65
N VAL A 553 11.22 3.06 30.88
CA VAL A 553 11.80 4.36 31.29
C VAL A 553 10.72 5.39 31.59
N ALA A 554 9.68 5.52 30.76
CA ALA A 554 8.58 6.46 31.02
C ALA A 554 7.78 6.09 32.27
N GLN A 555 7.53 4.79 32.50
CA GLN A 555 6.81 4.33 33.70
C GLN A 555 7.65 4.48 34.98
N ALA A 556 8.96 4.24 34.92
CA ALA A 556 9.85 4.38 36.06
C ALA A 556 10.15 5.86 36.39
N ALA A 557 10.32 6.71 35.37
CA ALA A 557 10.44 8.16 35.55
C ALA A 557 9.18 8.78 36.18
N GLN A 558 7.99 8.34 35.76
CA GLN A 558 6.73 8.73 36.40
C GLN A 558 6.65 8.29 37.87
N ALA A 559 7.24 7.14 38.23
CA ALA A 559 7.30 6.67 39.61
C ALA A 559 8.34 7.41 40.47
N ALA A 560 9.35 8.02 39.83
CA ALA A 560 10.41 8.81 40.46
C ALA A 560 10.19 10.34 40.40
N ASP A 561 9.04 10.79 39.88
CA ASP A 561 8.67 12.20 39.63
C ASP A 561 9.67 12.99 38.76
N LEU A 562 10.28 12.32 37.78
CA LEU A 562 11.26 12.90 36.86
C LEU A 562 10.61 13.32 35.52
N ASP A 563 10.63 14.62 35.20
CA ASP A 563 10.15 15.09 33.90
C ASP A 563 11.18 14.86 32.78
N LEU A 564 11.04 13.71 32.11
CA LEU A 564 11.87 13.35 30.96
C LEU A 564 11.28 13.82 29.63
N GLY A 565 12.08 14.57 28.88
CA GLY A 565 11.95 14.95 27.48
C GLY A 565 12.08 13.77 26.51
N LEU A 566 11.42 12.65 26.82
CA LEU A 566 11.59 11.36 26.18
C LEU A 566 11.03 11.34 24.75
N ALA A 567 11.92 11.08 23.80
CA ALA A 567 11.64 10.90 22.38
C ALA A 567 12.16 9.53 21.92
N CYS A 568 11.45 8.89 20.98
CA CYS A 568 11.80 7.55 20.49
C CYS A 568 11.83 7.52 18.95
N TYR A 569 13.01 7.32 18.35
CA TYR A 569 13.21 7.41 16.89
C TYR A 569 13.71 6.06 16.34
N ASN A 570 12.83 5.29 15.70
CA ASN A 570 13.11 3.90 15.34
C ASN A 570 13.12 3.67 13.82
N PHE A 571 14.13 2.95 13.33
CA PHE A 571 14.41 2.76 11.90
C PHE A 571 14.17 1.31 11.49
N GLY A 572 13.27 1.07 10.54
CA GLY A 572 12.97 -0.29 10.05
C GLY A 572 12.28 -1.24 11.03
N ALA A 573 12.05 -0.81 12.28
CA ALA A 573 11.57 -1.64 13.38
C ALA A 573 10.32 -2.47 13.03
N PRO A 574 10.18 -3.71 13.54
CA PRO A 574 8.97 -4.53 13.41
C PRO A 574 7.82 -3.95 14.26
N ARG A 575 6.81 -4.74 14.64
CA ARG A 575 5.70 -4.28 15.51
C ARG A 575 5.78 -4.97 16.86
N VAL A 576 5.92 -4.18 17.91
CA VAL A 576 6.24 -4.70 19.25
C VAL A 576 5.03 -5.29 19.95
N GLY A 577 3.87 -4.64 19.88
CA GLY A 577 2.70 -5.05 20.67
C GLY A 577 1.36 -5.04 19.95
N ASN A 578 0.33 -5.46 20.69
CA ASN A 578 -1.06 -5.43 20.26
C ASN A 578 -1.62 -3.99 20.24
N HIS A 579 -2.91 -3.84 19.93
CA HIS A 579 -3.55 -2.52 19.88
C HIS A 579 -3.63 -1.82 21.25
N ALA A 580 -3.64 -2.55 22.37
CA ALA A 580 -3.62 -1.97 23.71
C ALA A 580 -2.23 -1.43 24.07
N PHE A 581 -1.17 -2.25 23.91
CA PHE A 581 0.22 -1.80 24.12
C PHE A 581 0.53 -0.53 23.32
N ALA A 582 0.23 -0.53 22.01
CA ALA A 582 0.51 0.60 21.14
C ALA A 582 -0.39 1.85 21.34
N LEU A 583 -1.39 1.78 22.22
CA LEU A 583 -2.12 2.95 22.72
C LEU A 583 -1.46 3.49 24.00
N ASN A 584 -1.31 2.65 25.02
CA ASN A 584 -0.66 2.99 26.29
C ASN A 584 0.77 3.53 26.08
N PHE A 585 1.53 2.93 25.16
CA PHE A 585 2.85 3.40 24.76
C PHE A 585 2.81 4.82 24.18
N LEU A 586 1.84 5.14 23.33
CA LEU A 586 1.74 6.47 22.69
C LEU A 586 1.25 7.55 23.68
N GLU A 587 0.56 7.15 24.75
CA GLU A 587 0.18 8.02 25.85
C GLU A 587 1.38 8.36 26.77
N ALA A 588 2.25 7.38 27.03
CA ALA A 588 3.47 7.54 27.81
C ALA A 588 4.62 8.22 27.03
N VAL A 589 4.80 7.85 25.75
CA VAL A 589 5.91 8.31 24.88
C VAL A 589 5.36 8.94 23.59
N PRO A 590 4.75 10.15 23.66
CA PRO A 590 4.09 10.76 22.52
C PRO A 590 5.07 11.14 21.39
N ASP A 591 6.30 11.58 21.68
CA ASP A 591 7.32 11.95 20.67
C ASP A 591 8.02 10.72 20.06
N THR A 592 7.23 9.73 19.63
CA THR A 592 7.72 8.51 18.99
C THR A 592 7.54 8.53 17.47
N TRP A 593 8.61 8.30 16.74
CA TRP A 593 8.68 8.34 15.28
C TRP A 593 9.29 7.06 14.71
N ASN A 594 8.47 6.28 14.02
CA ASN A 594 8.91 5.11 13.28
C ASN A 594 9.20 5.50 11.81
N VAL A 595 10.47 5.55 11.45
CA VAL A 595 10.95 5.81 10.09
C VAL A 595 10.92 4.52 9.26
N ILE A 596 10.35 4.60 8.05
CA ILE A 596 10.15 3.45 7.16
C ILE A 596 10.69 3.79 5.76
N ASN A 597 11.74 3.10 5.34
CA ASN A 597 12.28 3.23 3.99
C ASN A 597 11.42 2.46 2.97
N ASP A 598 11.14 3.11 1.84
CA ASP A 598 10.32 2.69 0.69
C ASP A 598 9.51 1.40 0.88
N GLN A 599 10.00 0.22 0.48
CA GLN A 599 9.30 -1.07 0.60
C GLN A 599 9.92 -2.01 1.65
N ASP A 600 10.64 -1.49 2.66
CA ASP A 600 11.22 -2.26 3.78
C ASP A 600 10.28 -3.39 4.24
N VAL A 601 10.78 -4.63 4.13
CA VAL A 601 10.00 -5.84 4.39
C VAL A 601 9.65 -6.02 5.87
N VAL A 602 10.59 -5.76 6.79
CA VAL A 602 10.42 -5.92 8.24
C VAL A 602 9.39 -4.91 8.75
N ALA A 603 9.60 -3.64 8.43
CA ALA A 603 8.73 -2.55 8.83
C ALA A 603 7.30 -2.68 8.25
N ARG A 604 7.10 -3.40 7.14
CA ARG A 604 5.82 -3.45 6.42
C ARG A 604 5.05 -4.75 6.49
N ARG A 605 5.70 -5.91 6.54
CA ARG A 605 5.08 -7.25 6.43
C ARG A 605 4.73 -7.91 7.76
N GLY A 606 5.31 -7.49 8.89
CA GLY A 606 4.92 -7.94 10.24
C GLY A 606 3.49 -7.53 10.64
N LYS A 607 2.47 -8.03 9.94
CA LYS A 607 1.03 -7.81 10.14
C LYS A 607 0.32 -9.18 10.06
N LEU A 608 0.76 -10.16 10.85
CA LEU A 608 -0.02 -11.38 11.00
C LEU A 608 -1.42 -10.99 11.51
N TRP A 609 -2.44 -11.38 10.75
CA TRP A 609 -3.87 -11.07 10.85
C TRP A 609 -4.34 -10.20 12.03
N VAL A 610 -4.11 -8.88 11.95
CA VAL A 610 -4.53 -7.85 12.94
C VAL A 610 -3.84 -7.94 14.32
N LEU A 611 -3.04 -8.98 14.58
CA LEU A 611 -2.50 -9.32 15.90
C LEU A 611 -1.56 -8.27 16.51
N TYR A 612 -0.82 -7.55 15.65
CA TYR A 612 0.20 -6.56 16.03
C TYR A 612 -0.07 -5.18 15.41
N LYS A 613 0.19 -4.13 16.19
CA LYS A 613 0.03 -2.71 15.87
C LYS A 613 1.40 -2.03 16.01
N ARG A 614 1.65 -1.03 15.16
CA ARG A 614 2.83 -0.16 15.30
C ARG A 614 2.47 0.97 16.27
N SER A 615 3.29 1.14 17.30
CA SER A 615 3.28 2.25 18.26
C SER A 615 3.81 3.53 17.58
N GLY A 616 3.62 4.70 18.20
CA GLY A 616 4.16 5.95 17.66
C GLY A 616 3.54 6.44 16.34
N HIS A 617 4.14 7.51 15.83
CA HIS A 617 3.88 8.09 14.52
C HIS A 617 4.72 7.42 13.44
N ARG A 618 4.42 7.71 12.17
CA ARG A 618 5.10 7.09 11.01
C ARG A 618 5.70 8.16 10.12
N VAL A 619 6.89 7.88 9.61
CA VAL A 619 7.51 8.64 8.52
C VAL A 619 7.85 7.64 7.41
N ILE A 620 7.56 7.99 6.15
CA ILE A 620 8.02 7.22 4.99
C ILE A 620 9.07 8.05 4.25
N ILE A 621 10.24 7.46 4.02
CA ILE A 621 11.33 8.02 3.21
C ILE A 621 11.63 7.11 2.03
N ASN A 622 12.38 7.58 1.03
CA ASN A 622 12.97 6.72 -0.01
C ASN A 622 14.14 7.40 -0.75
N ALA A 623 14.93 6.60 -1.45
CA ALA A 623 16.04 7.04 -2.31
C ALA A 623 15.65 7.93 -3.52
N ARG A 624 14.37 8.25 -3.74
CA ARG A 624 13.95 9.32 -4.69
C ARG A 624 13.86 10.70 -4.01
N GLY A 625 14.05 10.76 -2.69
CA GLY A 625 13.89 11.95 -1.87
C GLY A 625 12.44 12.33 -1.55
N ASP A 626 11.49 11.38 -1.61
CA ASP A 626 10.13 11.65 -1.09
C ASP A 626 10.10 11.47 0.44
N LEU A 627 9.67 12.51 1.17
CA LEU A 627 9.36 12.44 2.61
C LEU A 627 7.84 12.49 2.82
N ILE A 628 7.30 11.59 3.65
CA ILE A 628 5.89 11.58 4.03
C ILE A 628 5.77 11.35 5.53
N VAL A 629 5.70 12.43 6.29
CA VAL A 629 5.37 12.45 7.73
C VAL A 629 3.91 12.04 7.93
N ARG A 630 3.56 11.52 9.11
CA ARG A 630 2.23 11.02 9.56
C ARG A 630 1.26 10.61 8.43
N PRO A 631 1.63 9.71 7.49
CA PRO A 631 0.84 9.46 6.29
C PRO A 631 -0.55 8.92 6.64
N SER A 632 -1.58 9.38 5.94
CA SER A 632 -2.95 8.87 6.11
C SER A 632 -3.03 7.37 5.81
N PHE A 633 -4.20 6.76 6.08
CA PHE A 633 -4.44 5.38 5.63
C PHE A 633 -4.39 5.25 4.11
N ALA A 634 -4.72 6.30 3.34
CA ALA A 634 -4.65 6.25 1.87
C ALA A 634 -3.18 6.17 1.42
N GLU A 635 -2.39 7.18 1.78
CA GLU A 635 -0.96 7.33 1.45
C GLU A 635 -0.16 6.07 1.82
N ALA A 636 -0.31 5.59 3.06
CA ALA A 636 0.47 4.47 3.57
C ALA A 636 0.09 3.09 3.01
N ASN A 637 -0.94 3.00 2.15
CA ASN A 637 -1.24 1.80 1.37
C ASN A 637 -0.95 1.99 -0.12
N VAL A 638 -1.16 3.17 -0.71
CA VAL A 638 -0.76 3.39 -2.11
C VAL A 638 0.76 3.39 -2.31
N GLN A 639 1.53 3.65 -1.24
CA GLN A 639 2.98 3.45 -1.24
C GLN A 639 3.41 2.01 -0.91
N ARG A 640 2.54 0.99 -0.96
CA ARG A 640 2.88 -0.44 -0.79
C ARG A 640 2.76 -1.21 -2.09
N THR A 641 3.84 -1.62 -2.74
CA THR A 641 3.76 -2.46 -3.96
C THR A 641 3.04 -3.78 -3.64
N PRO A 642 1.96 -4.18 -4.36
CA PRO A 642 1.33 -5.48 -4.17
C PRO A 642 2.34 -6.61 -4.41
N GLY A 643 2.37 -7.64 -3.56
CA GLY A 643 3.40 -8.68 -3.59
C GLY A 643 4.83 -8.21 -3.26
N GLY A 644 5.08 -6.91 -3.16
CA GLY A 644 6.39 -6.30 -2.96
C GLY A 644 6.84 -6.22 -1.51
N GLY A 645 8.15 -6.07 -1.35
CA GLY A 645 8.85 -5.97 -0.08
C GLY A 645 10.34 -6.14 -0.33
N SER A 646 11.18 -5.24 0.17
CA SER A 646 12.63 -5.28 -0.05
C SER A 646 13.38 -5.54 1.24
N VAL A 647 14.35 -6.45 1.14
CA VAL A 647 15.39 -6.69 2.14
C VAL A 647 16.49 -5.62 2.03
N THR A 648 16.88 -5.21 0.81
CA THR A 648 17.95 -4.21 0.62
C THR A 648 17.56 -2.82 1.14
N GLN A 649 16.28 -2.46 1.07
CA GLN A 649 15.78 -1.21 1.63
C GLN A 649 15.68 -1.23 3.17
N HIS A 650 15.90 -2.39 3.82
CA HIS A 650 15.99 -2.48 5.28
C HIS A 650 17.38 -2.13 5.83
N TYR A 651 18.48 -2.23 5.05
CA TYR A 651 19.82 -1.93 5.57
C TYR A 651 19.94 -0.50 6.13
N LEU A 652 20.72 -0.32 7.20
CA LEU A 652 20.97 0.97 7.85
C LEU A 652 21.50 2.03 6.87
N GLY A 653 22.47 1.68 6.03
CA GLY A 653 22.97 2.55 4.96
C GLY A 653 21.88 2.94 3.93
N SER A 654 20.90 2.07 3.66
CA SER A 654 19.76 2.42 2.80
C SER A 654 18.79 3.42 3.47
N TYR A 655 18.72 3.44 4.81
CA TYR A 655 18.03 4.50 5.55
C TYR A 655 18.81 5.82 5.47
N GLN A 656 20.12 5.80 5.71
CA GLN A 656 21.01 6.97 5.60
C GLN A 656 20.91 7.61 4.21
N GLN A 657 21.12 6.83 3.15
CA GLN A 657 20.96 7.25 1.75
C GLN A 657 19.58 7.82 1.45
N SER A 658 18.52 7.33 2.11
CA SER A 658 17.15 7.84 1.90
C SER A 658 16.88 9.15 2.63
N LEU A 659 17.50 9.41 3.77
CA LEU A 659 17.48 10.73 4.43
C LEU A 659 18.32 11.74 3.62
N LEU A 660 19.52 11.34 3.19
CA LEU A 660 20.39 12.12 2.31
C LEU A 660 19.71 12.46 0.97
N ALA A 661 18.99 11.52 0.36
CA ALA A 661 18.21 11.75 -0.85
C ALA A 661 17.05 12.75 -0.64
N VAL A 662 16.45 12.81 0.56
CA VAL A 662 15.44 13.84 0.91
C VAL A 662 16.10 15.21 1.04
N CYS A 663 17.31 15.30 1.59
CA CYS A 663 18.06 16.56 1.69
C CYS A 663 18.51 17.05 0.30
N LEU A 664 19.16 16.21 -0.50
CA LEU A 664 19.55 16.54 -1.88
C LEU A 664 18.34 16.91 -2.77
N ALA A 665 17.16 16.32 -2.52
CA ALA A 665 15.96 16.67 -3.27
C ALA A 665 15.54 18.15 -3.13
N GLN A 666 15.99 18.85 -2.08
CA GLN A 666 15.71 20.27 -1.87
C GLN A 666 16.48 21.19 -2.84
N PHE A 667 17.60 20.74 -3.40
CA PHE A 667 18.34 21.43 -4.46
C PHE A 667 17.85 21.02 -5.87
N SER A 668 16.56 20.70 -6.01
CA SER A 668 15.97 20.25 -7.27
C SER A 668 14.50 20.63 -7.38
N ALA A 669 13.86 20.33 -8.52
CA ALA A 669 12.42 20.48 -8.74
C ALA A 669 11.51 19.65 -7.79
N LYS A 670 12.09 18.93 -6.81
CA LYS A 670 11.40 18.25 -5.70
C LYS A 670 11.31 19.05 -4.39
N ARG A 671 11.91 20.24 -4.32
CA ARG A 671 12.02 21.00 -3.08
C ARG A 671 10.66 21.29 -2.42
N TYR A 672 10.66 21.29 -1.09
CA TYR A 672 9.55 21.78 -0.29
C TYR A 672 9.67 23.31 -0.11
N VAL A 673 8.58 23.96 0.30
CA VAL A 673 8.59 25.35 0.78
C VAL A 673 9.63 25.48 1.90
N ARG A 674 10.57 26.44 1.77
CA ARG A 674 11.74 26.65 2.65
C ARG A 674 12.69 25.45 2.80
N GLY A 675 12.58 24.42 1.96
CA GLY A 675 13.38 23.19 2.08
C GLY A 675 14.89 23.38 1.93
N MET A 676 15.33 24.35 1.11
CA MET A 676 16.76 24.67 0.95
C MET A 676 17.33 25.32 2.21
N GLU A 677 16.60 26.30 2.79
CA GLU A 677 16.95 26.93 4.07
C GLU A 677 17.06 25.88 5.18
N GLY A 678 16.14 24.92 5.22
CA GLY A 678 16.13 23.82 6.19
C GLY A 678 17.36 22.91 6.11
N VAL A 679 17.81 22.54 4.90
CA VAL A 679 19.03 21.74 4.74
C VAL A 679 20.29 22.54 5.04
N ILE A 680 20.32 23.85 4.71
CA ILE A 680 21.41 24.75 5.09
C ILE A 680 21.49 24.88 6.61
N GLY A 681 20.37 25.09 7.29
CA GLY A 681 20.30 25.15 8.76
C GLY A 681 20.71 23.84 9.43
N LEU A 682 20.38 22.70 8.82
CA LEU A 682 20.81 21.36 9.26
C LEU A 682 22.30 21.09 9.03
N ALA A 683 22.90 21.67 7.99
CA ALA A 683 24.35 21.65 7.79
C ALA A 683 25.07 22.58 8.79
N GLN A 684 24.44 23.69 9.16
CA GLN A 684 24.97 24.68 10.09
C GLN A 684 24.77 24.31 11.58
N SER A 685 23.94 23.33 11.92
CA SER A 685 23.63 22.99 13.32
C SER A 685 24.74 22.20 14.02
N CYS A 686 25.46 21.32 13.29
CA CYS A 686 26.68 20.67 13.77
C CYS A 686 27.63 20.26 12.63
N LYS A 687 28.95 20.29 12.91
CA LYS A 687 29.99 20.01 11.90
C LYS A 687 29.88 18.64 11.22
N PRO A 688 29.50 17.53 11.90
CA PRO A 688 29.49 16.24 11.24
C PRO A 688 28.35 16.09 10.23
N LEU A 689 27.28 16.89 10.34
CA LEU A 689 26.25 16.96 9.28
C LEU A 689 26.75 17.73 8.06
N ALA A 690 27.51 18.82 8.25
CA ALA A 690 28.21 19.48 7.14
C ALA A 690 29.17 18.52 6.43
N ALA A 691 30.03 17.83 7.19
CA ALA A 691 30.99 16.86 6.65
C ALA A 691 30.30 15.68 5.92
N LEU A 692 29.21 15.16 6.50
CA LEU A 692 28.37 14.13 5.87
C LEU A 692 27.79 14.59 4.52
N PHE A 693 27.30 15.83 4.43
CA PHE A 693 26.76 16.36 3.16
C PHE A 693 27.87 16.66 2.15
N GLU A 694 29.04 17.11 2.60
CA GLU A 694 30.20 17.33 1.73
C GLU A 694 30.76 16.01 1.18
N GLN A 695 30.87 14.96 2.00
CA GLN A 695 31.34 13.64 1.57
C GLN A 695 30.33 12.90 0.67
N GLU A 696 29.08 12.74 1.12
CA GLU A 696 28.07 11.89 0.44
C GLU A 696 27.34 12.61 -0.70
N LEU A 697 27.10 13.93 -0.59
CA LEU A 697 26.35 14.71 -1.59
C LEU A 697 27.25 15.61 -2.46
N LYS A 698 28.52 15.81 -2.06
CA LYS A 698 29.46 16.75 -2.69
C LYS A 698 28.90 18.18 -2.73
N LEU A 699 28.36 18.60 -1.58
CA LEU A 699 27.78 19.91 -1.31
C LEU A 699 28.35 20.46 0.00
N SER A 700 29.23 21.45 -0.08
CA SER A 700 29.68 22.26 1.06
C SER A 700 28.62 23.31 1.42
N ILE A 701 28.74 23.93 2.60
CA ILE A 701 27.83 25.03 3.01
C ILE A 701 27.89 26.22 2.03
N PRO A 702 29.06 26.67 1.54
CA PRO A 702 29.15 27.63 0.44
C PRO A 702 28.36 27.24 -0.81
N ASP A 703 28.48 26.00 -1.31
CA ASP A 703 27.74 25.53 -2.49
C ASP A 703 26.22 25.65 -2.27
N MET A 704 25.73 25.24 -1.10
CA MET A 704 24.30 25.32 -0.77
C MET A 704 23.80 26.77 -0.71
N LEU A 705 24.62 27.70 -0.19
CA LEU A 705 24.30 29.12 -0.13
C LEU A 705 24.32 29.79 -1.52
N GLU A 706 25.22 29.38 -2.40
CA GLU A 706 25.24 29.85 -3.79
C GLU A 706 24.00 29.33 -4.56
N LEU A 707 23.69 28.03 -4.45
CA LEU A 707 22.48 27.42 -5.04
C LEU A 707 21.18 28.07 -4.52
N ALA A 708 21.16 28.51 -3.26
CA ALA A 708 20.03 29.24 -2.69
C ALA A 708 19.87 30.66 -3.27
N ARG A 709 20.97 31.32 -3.67
CA ARG A 709 20.99 32.67 -4.27
C ARG A 709 20.73 32.67 -5.78
N GLY A 710 21.38 31.77 -6.53
CA GLY A 710 21.40 31.79 -8.00
C GLY A 710 20.08 31.38 -8.68
N GLY A 711 19.19 30.68 -7.97
CA GLY A 711 17.94 30.19 -8.53
C GLY A 711 18.10 28.91 -9.37
N VAL A 712 17.04 28.09 -9.42
CA VAL A 712 17.11 26.70 -9.93
C VAL A 712 17.00 26.60 -11.46
N GLU A 713 17.12 27.70 -12.20
CA GLU A 713 16.90 27.71 -13.66
C GLU A 713 18.18 27.59 -14.49
N GLY A 714 19.37 27.75 -13.90
CA GLY A 714 20.66 27.57 -14.60
C GLY A 714 21.26 26.15 -14.57
N GLU A 715 21.01 25.37 -13.51
CA GLU A 715 21.88 24.24 -13.13
C GLU A 715 21.28 22.83 -13.29
N GLN A 716 20.00 22.69 -13.69
CA GLN A 716 19.25 21.43 -13.54
C GLN A 716 19.92 20.19 -14.16
N ASP A 717 20.70 20.36 -15.24
CA ASP A 717 21.36 19.25 -15.92
C ASP A 717 22.73 18.83 -15.36
N LYS A 718 23.36 19.61 -14.46
CA LYS A 718 24.46 19.09 -13.62
C LYS A 718 23.91 18.10 -12.59
N TRP A 719 22.81 18.48 -11.93
CA TRP A 719 22.24 17.74 -10.80
C TRP A 719 21.39 16.53 -11.23
N SER A 720 20.84 16.54 -12.45
CA SER A 720 20.25 15.35 -13.08
C SER A 720 21.25 14.17 -13.12
N LYS A 721 22.52 14.46 -13.44
CA LYS A 721 23.63 13.50 -13.56
C LYS A 721 24.13 13.05 -12.20
N ARG A 722 24.39 13.95 -11.24
CA ARG A 722 24.74 13.57 -9.85
C ARG A 722 23.66 12.68 -9.20
N ARG A 723 22.38 12.87 -9.53
CA ARG A 723 21.25 12.03 -9.06
C ARG A 723 21.18 10.63 -9.72
N LYS A 724 22.01 10.33 -10.72
CA LYS A 724 22.22 8.96 -11.22
C LYS A 724 23.28 8.21 -10.40
N VAL A 725 24.34 8.89 -9.97
CA VAL A 725 25.42 8.30 -9.15
C VAL A 725 24.83 7.71 -7.86
N LEU A 726 24.00 8.47 -7.15
CA LEU A 726 23.26 8.03 -5.96
C LEU A 726 22.15 6.97 -6.23
N LYS A 727 21.94 6.55 -7.49
CA LYS A 727 21.04 5.44 -7.85
C LYS A 727 21.77 4.12 -8.14
N GLY A 728 23.11 4.09 -8.05
CA GLY A 728 23.90 2.86 -8.20
C GLY A 728 24.76 2.77 -9.46
N GLU A 729 24.73 3.76 -10.35
CA GLU A 729 25.75 3.93 -11.40
C GLU A 729 27.03 4.47 -10.72
N ARG A 730 27.87 3.56 -10.18
CA ARG A 730 29.11 3.91 -9.47
C ARG A 730 30.04 4.74 -10.35
N ALA A 731 30.45 5.91 -9.86
CA ALA A 731 31.75 6.44 -10.21
C ALA A 731 32.81 5.59 -9.50
N SER A 732 33.72 4.97 -10.25
CA SER A 732 34.88 4.26 -9.71
C SER A 732 35.80 5.26 -9.00
N GLY A 733 36.02 5.08 -7.69
CA GLY A 733 36.86 5.98 -6.88
C GLY A 733 36.12 6.93 -5.93
N ALA A 734 34.85 6.66 -5.58
CA ALA A 734 34.25 7.26 -4.37
C ALA A 734 34.62 6.43 -3.13
N GLU A 735 34.91 7.10 -2.01
CA GLU A 735 35.10 6.46 -0.70
C GLU A 735 33.83 5.74 -0.23
N GLN A 736 33.97 4.87 0.76
CA GLN A 736 32.83 4.13 1.32
C GLN A 736 31.91 5.06 2.13
N PRO A 737 30.57 4.86 2.07
CA PRO A 737 29.65 5.58 2.93
C PRO A 737 29.85 5.19 4.40
N LEU A 738 29.56 6.12 5.32
CA LEU A 738 29.78 5.98 6.76
C LEU A 738 29.13 4.75 7.42
N PHE A 739 28.15 4.13 6.76
CA PHE A 739 27.67 2.78 7.09
C PHE A 739 27.84 1.85 5.89
N HIS A 740 28.68 0.82 6.06
CA HIS A 740 29.11 -0.10 5.01
C HIS A 740 27.90 -0.69 4.24
N GLN A 741 27.95 -0.72 2.90
CA GLN A 741 26.84 -1.24 2.06
C GLN A 741 26.58 -2.76 2.19
N GLY A 742 27.30 -3.42 3.09
CA GLY A 742 27.06 -4.79 3.49
C GLY A 742 28.01 -5.18 4.60
N LEU A 743 27.47 -5.83 5.63
CA LEU A 743 28.21 -6.86 6.37
C LEU A 743 28.42 -8.03 5.38
N THR A 744 29.41 -7.89 4.51
CA THR A 744 29.86 -8.96 3.62
C THR A 744 30.52 -10.03 4.47
N MET A 745 30.11 -11.29 4.27
CA MET A 745 30.51 -12.40 5.12
C MET A 745 32.04 -12.56 5.16
N PRO A 746 32.65 -12.65 6.35
CA PRO A 746 33.85 -13.46 6.51
C PRO A 746 33.50 -14.88 6.09
N ALA A 747 34.28 -15.49 5.20
CA ALA A 747 34.16 -16.92 4.93
C ALA A 747 34.78 -17.68 6.12
N MET A 748 33.93 -18.24 6.98
CA MET A 748 34.33 -19.04 8.14
C MET A 748 33.43 -20.26 8.30
N ASP A 749 33.95 -21.28 8.97
CA ASP A 749 33.44 -22.64 8.92
C ASP A 749 32.03 -22.85 9.51
N GLY A 750 31.33 -23.84 9.00
CA GLY A 750 29.94 -24.13 9.36
C GLY A 750 29.80 -24.83 10.71
N ARG A 751 29.75 -24.08 11.82
CA ARG A 751 29.20 -24.50 13.13
C ARG A 751 28.82 -23.31 14.02
N SER A 752 27.87 -23.54 14.93
CA SER A 752 27.22 -22.57 15.84
C SER A 752 26.29 -21.53 15.17
N GLY A 753 25.33 -20.97 15.94
CA GLY A 753 24.43 -19.90 15.47
C GLY A 753 22.95 -20.24 15.27
N GLN A 754 22.37 -21.23 15.98
CA GLN A 754 20.91 -21.47 15.98
C GLN A 754 20.25 -21.06 17.31
N CYS A 755 19.21 -20.22 17.23
CA CYS A 755 18.27 -20.00 18.33
C CYS A 755 17.18 -21.07 18.32
N THR A 756 17.50 -22.27 18.80
CA THR A 756 16.58 -23.43 18.87
C THR A 756 16.59 -24.05 20.26
N GLY A 757 15.55 -23.79 21.05
CA GLY A 757 15.37 -24.40 22.37
C GLY A 757 14.75 -25.79 22.27
N SER A 758 15.52 -26.82 22.60
CA SER A 758 15.05 -28.18 22.92
C SER A 758 15.87 -28.73 24.09
N ILE A 759 15.21 -29.36 25.07
CA ILE A 759 15.82 -29.81 26.32
C ILE A 759 16.21 -31.29 26.21
N VAL A 760 17.48 -31.60 26.46
CA VAL A 760 17.93 -32.88 27.05
C VAL A 760 19.06 -32.57 28.04
N THR A 761 19.15 -33.35 29.12
CA THR A 761 20.14 -33.22 30.21
C THR A 761 21.52 -33.76 29.84
N ALA A 762 22.53 -33.44 30.67
CA ALA A 762 23.94 -33.74 30.39
C ALA A 762 24.42 -35.07 30.97
N GLU A 763 25.17 -35.81 30.14
CA GLU A 763 26.15 -36.88 30.39
C GLU A 763 26.76 -37.18 28.99
N GLY A 764 28.00 -37.62 28.78
CA GLY A 764 29.16 -37.85 29.65
C GLY A 764 30.24 -38.61 28.87
N GLN A 765 31.52 -38.20 28.98
CA GLN A 765 32.72 -38.88 28.43
C GLN A 765 32.98 -38.83 26.89
N MET A 766 34.26 -39.07 26.56
CA MET A 766 34.94 -39.15 25.25
C MET A 766 35.61 -40.55 25.13
N PRO A 767 36.33 -40.91 24.03
CA PRO A 767 36.07 -40.80 22.59
C PRO A 767 36.25 -42.20 21.91
N ARG A 768 36.72 -42.24 20.63
CA ARG A 768 37.07 -43.42 19.79
C ARG A 768 35.86 -44.10 19.12
N GLU A 769 35.96 -44.71 17.92
CA GLU A 769 37.04 -44.79 16.92
C GLU A 769 36.46 -45.10 15.51
N LEU A 770 37.30 -44.95 14.46
CA LEU A 770 37.23 -45.58 13.13
C LEU A 770 36.08 -45.26 12.14
N GLU A 771 36.50 -44.84 10.94
CA GLU A 771 35.78 -44.94 9.65
C GLU A 771 35.84 -46.40 9.09
N PRO A 772 35.41 -46.67 7.84
CA PRO A 772 34.07 -46.52 7.24
C PRO A 772 33.60 -47.85 6.60
N LEU A 773 32.44 -47.88 5.93
CA LEU A 773 32.27 -48.75 4.76
C LEU A 773 31.19 -48.28 3.77
N ARG A 774 31.23 -48.84 2.55
CA ARG A 774 30.48 -48.41 1.36
C ARG A 774 29.14 -49.15 1.23
N GLY A 775 28.11 -48.44 0.75
CA GLY A 775 26.85 -49.02 0.27
C GLY A 775 26.22 -48.13 -0.81
N ASN A 776 25.79 -48.70 -1.93
CA ASN A 776 25.41 -47.96 -3.14
C ASN A 776 24.14 -48.53 -3.79
N ARG A 777 23.44 -47.72 -4.61
CA ARG A 777 22.15 -47.98 -5.31
C ARG A 777 20.92 -47.96 -4.37
N GLY A 778 19.73 -47.59 -4.82
CA GLY A 778 19.35 -46.95 -6.10
C GLY A 778 17.87 -47.10 -6.44
N ALA A 779 17.21 -45.98 -6.81
CA ALA A 779 15.96 -45.82 -7.57
C ALA A 779 14.72 -46.73 -7.32
N GLY A 780 13.55 -46.10 -7.12
CA GLY A 780 12.45 -46.32 -8.08
C GLY A 780 10.99 -46.59 -7.60
N ILE A 781 10.14 -45.55 -7.70
CA ILE A 781 8.73 -45.52 -8.22
C ILE A 781 7.61 -46.39 -7.56
N LEU A 782 6.36 -45.87 -7.67
CA LEU A 782 5.02 -46.50 -7.59
C LEU A 782 4.24 -46.55 -6.25
N ILE A 783 3.36 -45.54 -6.10
CA ILE A 783 1.88 -45.65 -5.98
C ILE A 783 1.29 -46.93 -5.34
N GLY A 784 0.50 -46.75 -4.25
CA GLY A 784 -0.48 -47.74 -3.79
C GLY A 784 -1.27 -47.30 -2.55
N ARG A 785 -2.60 -47.48 -2.55
CA ARG A 785 -3.49 -47.34 -1.37
C ARG A 785 -4.15 -48.71 -1.09
N ALA A 786 -4.18 -49.17 0.16
CA ALA A 786 -5.39 -49.71 0.83
C ALA A 786 -5.13 -50.27 2.26
N VAL A 787 -6.00 -49.87 3.19
CA VAL A 787 -6.73 -50.67 4.21
C VAL A 787 -6.22 -52.09 4.59
N GLY A 788 -6.13 -52.40 5.90
CA GLY A 788 -6.20 -53.79 6.40
C GLY A 788 -5.72 -54.04 7.83
N ALA A 789 -6.64 -54.27 8.78
CA ALA A 789 -6.40 -54.41 10.22
C ALA A 789 -5.82 -55.75 10.73
N LEU A 790 -5.23 -55.73 11.93
CA LEU A 790 -5.30 -56.76 13.00
C LEU A 790 -5.27 -56.00 14.36
N HIS A 791 -6.14 -56.23 15.35
CA HIS A 791 -6.30 -57.41 16.24
C HIS A 791 -5.04 -57.74 17.08
N SER A 792 -5.12 -58.03 18.40
CA SER A 792 -6.22 -57.92 19.40
C SER A 792 -5.72 -58.37 20.79
N LEU A 793 -6.39 -57.99 21.90
CA LEU A 793 -6.31 -58.72 23.18
C LEU A 793 -7.54 -58.45 24.07
N VAL A 794 -8.19 -59.51 24.57
CA VAL A 794 -9.40 -59.52 25.44
C VAL A 794 -9.38 -60.82 26.27
N PRO A 795 -9.51 -60.76 27.61
CA PRO A 795 -10.67 -61.36 28.33
C PRO A 795 -11.09 -60.57 29.62
N SER A 796 -12.23 -60.78 30.30
CA SER A 796 -13.54 -61.41 29.99
C SER A 796 -14.56 -61.15 31.14
N THR A 797 -15.85 -61.51 30.98
CA THR A 797 -16.95 -61.62 32.00
C THR A 797 -17.50 -60.30 32.62
N ASN A 798 -18.79 -60.16 33.00
CA ASN A 798 -19.98 -61.01 32.77
C ASN A 798 -21.34 -60.24 32.80
N ALA A 799 -22.21 -60.58 31.84
CA ALA A 799 -23.70 -60.72 31.85
C ALA A 799 -24.67 -59.81 32.68
N ALA A 800 -25.60 -59.12 31.98
CA ALA A 800 -27.06 -59.07 32.23
C ALA A 800 -27.84 -58.23 31.17
N GLY A 801 -29.13 -58.52 30.94
CA GLY A 801 -30.05 -57.77 30.03
C GLY A 801 -31.14 -58.68 29.42
N PRO A 802 -31.91 -58.24 28.39
CA PRO A 802 -32.08 -56.90 27.83
C PRO A 802 -33.48 -56.33 28.25
N PRO A 803 -34.56 -56.07 27.45
CA PRO A 803 -34.82 -56.06 25.99
C PRO A 803 -35.18 -54.67 25.39
N SER A 804 -35.49 -54.63 24.09
CA SER A 804 -36.29 -53.59 23.38
C SER A 804 -37.70 -54.20 23.06
N PRO A 805 -38.50 -53.95 21.98
CA PRO A 805 -38.35 -53.16 20.73
C PRO A 805 -39.52 -52.17 20.43
N ASP A 806 -39.65 -51.44 19.31
CA ASP A 806 -38.75 -50.65 18.42
C ASP A 806 -39.67 -49.77 17.50
N GLN A 807 -39.12 -48.71 16.86
CA GLN A 807 -39.71 -47.95 15.71
C GLN A 807 -41.00 -47.11 15.97
N VAL A 808 -41.38 -46.13 15.14
CA VAL A 808 -40.90 -45.67 13.80
C VAL A 808 -40.34 -44.25 13.86
#